data_AF-A0A6B0ZUG5-F1
#
_entry.id   AF-A0A6B0ZUG5-F1
#
_cell.length_a   1.000
_cell.length_b   1.000
_cell.length_c   1.000
_cell.angle_alpha   90.00
_cell.angle_beta   90.00
_cell.angle_gamma   90.00
#
_symmetry.space_group_name_H-M   'P 1'
#
loop_
_entity.id
_entity.type
_entity.pdbx_description
1 polymer ?
#
loop_
_entity_poly.entity_id
_entity_poly.type
_entity_poly.pdbx_seq_one_letter_code
_entity_poly.pdbx_strand_id
1 'polypeptide(L)'
;MTDPSLPIPERVADLLSRMTLEEKAAQVVGVFPGMFMGPTGPDPDKMSKLIPHGVGHICMGGGLARRPRELASVLNFIQEWLRDNTRLGIPAMVHNESLCGLAQDSATAFPTAIALAATFQPRLIEKMAGVASREARAVGINHVLSPVLDVNRDARWGRVHETYGEDPFLCTAMGIAFVRGMQTDDLGGGTIATGKHFLGYSYTEGALNQTASPMGPRAVHEVYALPFEGAIRDAGLASVMNSYSEIDGVPVAGSPEILTGLLRGQLGFQGCVVADYSAVTRLRRPHAVAATDAQAGVLALTAGLDIELPTGIGYPSLPDAIRDGDLDESILDLAVERALTQRFQVGLMDSPTVDPDEAAAAFNEPEALKLSRTITDASLVLLENDGTLPLGPDAGTVAVIGPMADTLRGLFAAYTPAAALELFMAMSQGLGGSMAGVFEASDDADDSSTSDPTLDAVTQVFHSTGAIIDPAELDQGIGDLYPTMGTIADAIAQYAPVTSIKGCDWTRRDEDGIDEAVAAAQTADVVVLAVGEKTGWVGDATGGEGRDRKTLELPGAQSQLVRRVIATGVPTVAVVVSGRPLDKAGDLAGAKAILQVWHPGPEGPQAIAAALFGELNPGGKLPVSFPSGVGASPTYHGHKHGSGSSSDRAYVDGPSAPVWAFGHGRSYTSFEISDLALSDTSVRAGDVVVIACGVKNTGDRAGDEVVQLYVRDVVGSITRPVRQLAGFHRVSLDPGESCRVEFDFDTSQLAFLDHNFELVVEEGDIEVMIGSSSVDLPLRANFRLISSLKLDHRTSFTTPSRVDERR
;
A
#
# COMPACT_ATOMS: atom_id res chain seq x y z
N MET A 1 32.76 1.58 20.51
CA MET A 1 31.63 2.35 19.92
C MET A 1 32.04 3.21 18.72
N THR A 2 32.95 4.20 18.86
CA THR A 2 33.25 5.20 17.82
C THR A 2 34.32 4.81 16.81
N ASP A 3 34.85 3.59 16.88
CA ASP A 3 35.80 3.08 15.88
C ASP A 3 35.02 2.42 14.74
N PRO A 4 34.90 3.07 13.57
CA PRO A 4 34.16 2.51 12.43
C PRO A 4 34.91 1.34 11.77
N SER A 5 36.14 1.02 12.19
CA SER A 5 36.88 -0.14 11.67
C SER A 5 36.48 -1.47 12.31
N LEU A 6 35.75 -1.45 13.42
CA LEU A 6 35.25 -2.66 14.09
C LEU A 6 33.95 -3.17 13.45
N PRO A 7 33.72 -4.51 13.40
CA PRO A 7 32.46 -5.08 12.95
C PRO A 7 31.25 -4.57 13.76
N ILE A 8 30.09 -4.40 13.10
CA ILE A 8 28.85 -3.94 13.74
C ILE A 8 28.51 -4.75 15.01
N PRO A 9 28.56 -6.10 15.02
CA PRO A 9 28.24 -6.86 16.23
C PRO A 9 29.13 -6.53 17.44
N GLU A 10 30.42 -6.25 17.21
CA GLU A 10 31.33 -5.86 18.29
C GLU A 10 31.02 -4.46 18.82
N ARG A 11 30.68 -3.52 17.92
CA ARG A 11 30.29 -2.15 18.30
C ARG A 11 28.97 -2.15 19.09
N VAL A 12 28.00 -2.98 18.69
CA VAL A 12 26.72 -3.16 19.38
C VAL A 12 26.92 -3.78 20.75
N ALA A 13 27.69 -4.86 20.87
CA ALA A 13 27.96 -5.51 22.15
C ALA A 13 28.68 -4.57 23.14
N ASP A 14 29.68 -3.80 22.68
CA ASP A 14 30.34 -2.78 23.49
C ASP A 14 29.34 -1.72 23.97
N LEU A 15 28.47 -1.21 23.09
CA LEU A 15 27.48 -0.20 23.45
C LEU A 15 26.47 -0.75 24.46
N LEU A 16 25.88 -1.91 24.18
CA LEU A 16 24.89 -2.59 25.03
C LEU A 16 25.45 -2.84 26.45
N SER A 17 26.71 -3.26 26.56
CA SER A 17 27.37 -3.52 27.86
C SER A 17 27.54 -2.28 28.74
N ARG A 18 27.41 -1.07 28.17
CA ARG A 18 27.56 0.21 28.87
C ARG A 18 26.22 0.81 29.28
N MET A 19 25.10 0.26 28.83
CA MET A 19 23.76 0.83 29.04
C MET A 19 23.19 0.43 30.41
N THR A 20 22.47 1.34 31.05
CA THR A 20 21.57 0.98 32.16
C THR A 20 20.27 0.37 31.63
N LEU A 21 19.43 -0.20 32.50
CA LEU A 21 18.11 -0.70 32.10
C LEU A 21 17.23 0.42 31.51
N GLU A 22 17.28 1.63 32.07
CA GLU A 22 16.55 2.79 31.56
C GLU A 22 17.00 3.21 30.16
N GLU A 23 18.31 3.19 29.91
CA GLU A 23 18.83 3.51 28.58
C GLU A 23 18.49 2.43 27.56
N LYS A 24 18.52 1.15 27.96
CA LYS A 24 18.05 0.03 27.14
C LYS A 24 16.58 0.21 26.77
N ALA A 25 15.71 0.44 27.75
CA ALA A 25 14.29 0.70 27.53
C ALA A 25 14.04 1.93 26.63
N ALA A 26 14.86 2.98 26.77
CA ALA A 26 14.76 4.16 25.91
C ALA A 26 15.05 3.86 24.43
N GLN A 27 15.86 2.85 24.08
CA GLN A 27 16.18 2.53 22.68
C GLN A 27 15.08 1.78 21.92
N VAL A 28 14.10 1.24 22.66
CA VAL A 28 13.01 0.40 22.13
C VAL A 28 11.65 1.11 22.17
N VAL A 29 11.65 2.44 22.34
CA VAL A 29 10.43 3.27 22.30
C VAL A 29 10.55 4.38 21.25
N GLY A 30 9.42 4.74 20.66
CA GLY A 30 9.25 5.96 19.90
C GLY A 30 8.88 7.16 20.79
N VAL A 31 8.95 8.35 20.19
CA VAL A 31 8.34 9.57 20.71
C VAL A 31 7.69 10.35 19.58
N PHE A 32 6.48 10.85 19.82
CA PHE A 32 5.86 11.81 18.92
C PHE A 32 6.50 13.20 19.09
N PRO A 33 7.08 13.82 18.04
CA PRO A 33 7.91 15.01 18.18
C PRO A 33 7.18 16.20 18.80
N GLY A 34 5.89 16.32 18.55
CA GLY A 34 5.03 17.36 19.12
C GLY A 34 5.08 17.49 20.64
N MET A 35 5.40 16.40 21.35
CA MET A 35 5.51 16.39 22.81
C MET A 35 6.66 17.27 23.32
N PHE A 36 7.67 17.53 22.49
CA PHE A 36 8.81 18.38 22.82
C PHE A 36 8.95 19.59 21.90
N MET A 37 7.98 19.88 21.04
CA MET A 37 7.99 21.11 20.22
C MET A 37 7.64 22.34 21.06
N GLY A 38 8.34 23.43 20.81
CA GLY A 38 8.03 24.78 21.28
C GLY A 38 7.64 25.72 20.13
N PRO A 39 7.36 27.01 20.40
CA PRO A 39 6.91 27.96 19.38
C PRO A 39 7.90 28.22 18.24
N THR A 40 9.19 27.90 18.44
CA THR A 40 10.27 28.19 17.49
C THR A 40 11.03 26.93 17.04
N GLY A 41 10.50 25.73 17.32
CA GLY A 41 11.18 24.45 17.06
C GLY A 41 11.29 23.56 18.30
N PRO A 42 12.10 22.49 18.27
CA PRO A 42 12.29 21.59 19.40
C PRO A 42 12.78 22.33 20.66
N ASP A 43 12.19 22.02 21.81
CA ASP A 43 12.46 22.67 23.11
C ASP A 43 13.39 21.78 23.98
N PRO A 44 14.66 22.18 24.21
CA PRO A 44 15.61 21.42 25.02
C PRO A 44 15.14 21.10 26.45
N ASP A 45 14.35 21.98 27.07
CA ASP A 45 13.85 21.78 28.43
C ASP A 45 12.74 20.73 28.47
N LYS A 46 11.96 20.60 27.39
CA LYS A 46 11.02 19.50 27.22
C LYS A 46 11.73 18.20 26.88
N MET A 47 12.69 18.24 25.95
CA MET A 47 13.48 17.06 25.56
C MET A 47 14.23 16.46 26.75
N SER A 48 14.89 17.27 27.58
CA SER A 48 15.61 16.80 28.78
C SER A 48 14.71 16.10 29.81
N LYS A 49 13.41 16.41 29.84
CA LYS A 49 12.44 15.76 30.73
C LYS A 49 11.81 14.52 30.10
N LEU A 50 11.55 14.58 28.79
CA LEU A 50 10.81 13.53 28.08
C LEU A 50 11.71 12.38 27.63
N ILE A 51 12.93 12.69 27.19
CA ILE A 51 13.91 11.73 26.64
C ILE A 51 15.28 11.87 27.33
N PRO A 52 15.35 11.81 28.68
CA PRO A 52 16.60 12.03 29.44
C PRO A 52 17.68 10.97 29.14
N HIS A 53 17.27 9.79 28.66
CA HIS A 53 18.13 8.67 28.30
C HIS A 53 18.25 8.49 26.78
N GLY A 54 17.84 9.51 26.01
CA GLY A 54 17.63 9.40 24.57
C GLY A 54 16.32 8.73 24.22
N VAL A 55 16.17 8.33 22.95
CA VAL A 55 14.97 7.66 22.44
C VAL A 55 15.30 6.78 21.25
N GLY A 56 14.50 5.75 21.04
CA GLY A 56 14.69 4.81 19.96
C GLY A 56 14.32 5.41 18.60
N HIS A 57 13.12 5.98 18.51
CA HIS A 57 12.57 6.55 17.29
C HIS A 57 11.99 7.96 17.48
N ILE A 58 12.23 8.83 16.51
CA ILE A 58 11.47 10.07 16.27
C ILE A 58 10.37 9.74 15.26
N CYS A 59 9.12 9.77 15.71
CA CYS A 59 7.97 9.31 14.93
C CYS A 59 7.45 10.41 14.00
N MET A 60 6.98 10.06 12.79
CA MET A 60 6.44 11.03 11.82
C MET A 60 7.37 12.23 11.55
N GLY A 61 8.68 11.98 11.46
CA GLY A 61 9.69 13.04 11.38
C GLY A 61 9.48 14.01 10.23
N GLY A 62 8.91 13.55 9.11
CA GLY A 62 8.63 14.37 7.92
C GLY A 62 7.65 15.54 8.17
N GLY A 63 6.83 15.46 9.22
CA GLY A 63 5.85 16.50 9.58
C GLY A 63 6.43 17.67 10.37
N LEU A 64 7.72 17.64 10.74
CA LEU A 64 8.35 18.66 11.60
C LEU A 64 8.60 20.00 10.89
N ALA A 65 8.69 20.00 9.56
CA ALA A 65 8.75 21.22 8.77
C ALA A 65 8.25 20.96 7.33
N ARG A 66 7.69 22.00 6.70
CA ARG A 66 7.13 21.89 5.35
C ARG A 66 8.19 21.87 4.25
N ARG A 67 9.34 22.51 4.47
CA ARG A 67 10.41 22.63 3.47
C ARG A 67 11.60 21.72 3.79
N PRO A 68 12.21 21.03 2.81
CA PRO A 68 13.28 20.06 3.04
C PRO A 68 14.49 20.62 3.80
N ARG A 69 14.95 21.83 3.46
CA ARG A 69 16.06 22.50 4.18
C ARG A 69 15.76 22.68 5.68
N GLU A 70 14.57 23.16 5.98
CA GLU A 70 14.14 23.43 7.35
C GLU A 70 13.98 22.11 8.10
N LEU A 71 13.38 21.10 7.46
CA LEU A 71 13.21 19.76 8.00
C LEU A 71 14.56 19.13 8.36
N ALA A 72 15.52 19.14 7.44
CA ALA A 72 16.88 18.68 7.68
C ALA A 72 17.54 19.41 8.87
N SER A 73 17.36 20.73 8.96
CA SER A 73 17.90 21.54 10.06
C SER A 73 17.29 21.17 11.41
N VAL A 74 15.97 20.94 11.46
CA VAL A 74 15.25 20.54 12.69
C VAL A 74 15.65 19.13 13.11
N LEU A 75 15.74 18.18 12.17
CA LEU A 75 16.17 16.82 12.46
C LEU A 75 17.63 16.78 12.91
N ASN A 76 18.52 17.54 12.26
CA ASN A 76 19.90 17.70 12.70
C ASN A 76 20.00 18.21 14.13
N PHE A 77 19.21 19.24 14.48
CA PHE A 77 19.18 19.77 15.84
C PHE A 77 18.82 18.69 16.87
N ILE A 78 17.82 17.85 16.57
CA ILE A 78 17.41 16.76 17.46
C ILE A 78 18.56 15.75 17.64
N GLN A 79 19.22 15.36 16.56
CA GLN A 79 20.34 14.42 16.60
C GLN A 79 21.55 14.98 17.35
N GLU A 80 21.89 16.25 17.14
CA GLU A 80 22.96 16.93 17.88
C GLU A 80 22.62 17.06 19.36
N TRP A 81 21.37 17.40 19.69
CA TRP A 81 20.93 17.45 21.07
C TRP A 81 21.07 16.10 21.77
N LEU A 82 20.63 15.01 21.12
CA LEU A 82 20.77 13.64 21.64
C LEU A 82 22.24 13.28 21.88
N ARG A 83 23.11 13.59 20.91
CA ARG A 83 24.56 13.37 21.01
C ARG A 83 25.18 14.10 22.20
N ASP A 84 24.82 15.38 22.37
CA ASP A 84 25.53 16.28 23.29
C ASP A 84 24.94 16.29 24.71
N ASN A 85 23.68 15.84 24.89
CA ASN A 85 22.95 15.94 26.17
C ASN A 85 22.54 14.59 26.76
N THR A 86 22.86 13.46 26.13
CA THR A 86 22.66 12.12 26.70
C THR A 86 24.00 11.44 26.99
N ARG A 87 24.04 10.53 27.96
CA ARG A 87 25.31 9.94 28.46
C ARG A 87 26.10 9.18 27.40
N LEU A 88 25.40 8.48 26.50
CA LEU A 88 26.00 7.64 25.46
C LEU A 88 25.90 8.28 24.06
N GLY A 89 25.21 9.40 23.92
CA GLY A 89 25.12 10.15 22.66
C GLY A 89 24.54 9.35 21.48
N ILE A 90 23.59 8.45 21.75
CA ILE A 90 23.02 7.56 20.72
C ILE A 90 21.99 8.34 19.89
N PRO A 91 22.15 8.43 18.56
CA PRO A 91 21.17 9.06 17.68
C PRO A 91 19.88 8.24 17.59
N ALA A 92 18.76 8.92 17.36
CA ALA A 92 17.46 8.29 17.24
C ALA A 92 17.14 7.95 15.77
N MET A 93 16.50 6.81 15.51
CA MET A 93 15.98 6.50 14.19
C MET A 93 14.87 7.50 13.85
N VAL A 94 14.86 8.11 12.67
CA VAL A 94 13.75 8.95 12.24
C VAL A 94 12.90 8.17 11.25
N HIS A 95 11.62 8.00 11.53
CA HIS A 95 10.70 7.30 10.62
C HIS A 95 9.56 8.17 10.09
N ASN A 96 9.05 7.81 8.91
CA ASN A 96 7.90 8.45 8.28
C ASN A 96 7.11 7.47 7.40
N GLU A 97 5.96 7.90 6.87
CA GLU A 97 5.19 7.12 5.90
C GLU A 97 5.71 7.30 4.46
N SER A 98 5.57 6.27 3.61
CA SER A 98 6.04 6.31 2.21
C SER A 98 5.15 5.52 1.23
N LEU A 99 3.85 5.43 1.48
CA LEU A 99 2.93 4.62 0.68
C LEU A 99 2.83 5.08 -0.79
N CYS A 100 2.79 6.39 -1.00
CA CYS A 100 2.55 7.03 -2.29
C CYS A 100 3.72 7.98 -2.66
N GLY A 101 4.95 7.56 -2.35
CA GLY A 101 6.09 8.47 -2.16
C GLY A 101 6.22 8.90 -0.70
N LEU A 102 7.31 9.59 -0.36
CA LEU A 102 7.54 10.06 1.01
C LEU A 102 6.40 11.01 1.43
N ALA A 103 5.79 10.78 2.60
CA ALA A 103 4.74 11.63 3.12
C ALA A 103 5.31 12.95 3.70
N GLN A 104 5.75 13.84 2.82
CA GLN A 104 6.33 15.15 3.12
C GLN A 104 5.86 16.15 2.05
N ASP A 105 5.51 17.38 2.44
CA ASP A 105 4.86 18.39 1.58
C ASP A 105 5.54 18.67 0.22
N SER A 106 6.86 18.60 0.16
CA SER A 106 7.65 18.89 -1.06
C SER A 106 8.06 17.62 -1.81
N ALA A 107 7.78 16.43 -1.28
CA ALA A 107 8.16 15.16 -1.86
C ALA A 107 7.35 14.86 -3.12
N THR A 108 7.92 14.03 -3.99
CA THR A 108 7.25 13.58 -5.20
C THR A 108 6.08 12.66 -4.82
N ALA A 109 4.86 13.05 -5.18
CA ALA A 109 3.66 12.23 -4.97
C ALA A 109 3.41 11.28 -6.15
N PHE A 110 3.08 10.03 -5.83
CA PHE A 110 2.81 8.95 -6.78
C PHE A 110 1.39 8.39 -6.61
N PRO A 111 0.89 7.63 -7.60
CA PRO A 111 -0.34 6.86 -7.45
C PRO A 111 -0.30 5.86 -6.29
N THR A 112 -1.47 5.51 -5.77
CA THR A 112 -1.64 4.51 -4.70
C THR A 112 -1.07 3.12 -5.04
N ALA A 113 -0.82 2.29 -4.04
CA ALA A 113 -0.31 0.92 -4.21
C ALA A 113 -1.16 0.07 -5.17
N ILE A 114 -2.49 0.17 -5.09
CA ILE A 114 -3.37 -0.55 -6.02
C ILE A 114 -3.25 -0.02 -7.46
N ALA A 115 -2.97 1.28 -7.64
CA ALA A 115 -2.67 1.87 -8.94
C ALA A 115 -1.33 1.36 -9.50
N LEU A 116 -0.30 1.31 -8.65
CA LEU A 116 1.01 0.74 -8.98
C LEU A 116 0.87 -0.73 -9.40
N ALA A 117 0.06 -1.51 -8.68
CA ALA A 117 -0.19 -2.90 -9.02
C ALA A 117 -0.89 -3.05 -10.39
N ALA A 118 -1.78 -2.12 -10.75
CA ALA A 118 -2.46 -2.12 -12.03
C ALA A 118 -1.51 -1.95 -13.24
N THR A 119 -0.29 -1.48 -13.02
CA THR A 119 0.74 -1.39 -14.07
C THR A 119 1.29 -2.77 -14.46
N PHE A 120 1.27 -3.75 -13.56
CA PHE A 120 2.00 -5.03 -13.67
C PHE A 120 3.50 -4.82 -14.00
N GLN A 121 4.12 -3.77 -13.46
CA GLN A 121 5.54 -3.44 -13.69
C GLN A 121 6.31 -3.19 -12.38
N PRO A 122 6.80 -4.25 -11.69
CA PRO A 122 7.63 -4.14 -10.48
C PRO A 122 8.79 -3.15 -10.61
N ARG A 123 9.41 -3.04 -11.79
CA ARG A 123 10.50 -2.07 -12.04
C ARG A 123 10.08 -0.60 -11.85
N LEU A 124 8.83 -0.24 -12.08
CA LEU A 124 8.35 1.11 -11.81
C LEU A 124 8.21 1.36 -10.30
N ILE A 125 7.77 0.36 -9.54
CA ILE A 125 7.67 0.41 -8.08
C ILE A 125 9.07 0.57 -7.47
N GLU A 126 10.05 -0.20 -7.96
CA GLU A 126 11.44 -0.10 -7.52
C GLU A 126 12.02 1.30 -7.76
N LYS A 127 11.78 1.89 -8.93
CA LYS A 127 12.20 3.27 -9.23
C LYS A 127 11.51 4.30 -8.34
N MET A 128 10.21 4.15 -8.10
CA MET A 128 9.44 5.04 -7.24
C MET A 128 9.93 4.97 -5.79
N ALA A 129 10.14 3.76 -5.26
CA ALA A 129 10.71 3.55 -3.94
C ALA A 129 12.14 4.12 -3.84
N GLY A 130 12.93 4.03 -4.92
CA GLY A 130 14.25 4.66 -5.01
C GLY A 130 14.21 6.20 -4.99
N VAL A 131 13.19 6.83 -5.59
CA VAL A 131 12.97 8.29 -5.44
C VAL A 131 12.65 8.62 -3.98
N ALA A 132 11.68 7.92 -3.40
CA ALA A 132 11.26 8.16 -2.02
C ALA A 132 12.41 7.91 -1.01
N SER A 133 13.26 6.91 -1.24
CA SER A 133 14.45 6.67 -0.42
C SER A 133 15.43 7.84 -0.47
N ARG A 134 15.72 8.37 -1.67
CA ARG A 134 16.61 9.54 -1.82
C ARG A 134 16.05 10.77 -1.11
N GLU A 135 14.78 11.08 -1.32
CA GLU A 135 14.11 12.21 -0.66
C GLU A 135 14.12 12.05 0.87
N ALA A 136 13.83 10.84 1.38
CA ALA A 136 13.85 10.53 2.82
C ALA A 136 15.24 10.73 3.42
N ARG A 137 16.27 10.13 2.81
CA ARG A 137 17.65 10.24 3.30
C ARG A 137 18.16 11.66 3.27
N ALA A 138 17.82 12.43 2.25
CA ALA A 138 18.27 13.80 2.08
C ALA A 138 17.86 14.70 3.26
N VAL A 139 16.73 14.42 3.92
CA VAL A 139 16.27 15.15 5.10
C VAL A 139 16.61 14.47 6.43
N GLY A 140 17.29 13.31 6.41
CA GLY A 140 17.65 12.56 7.62
C GLY A 140 16.58 11.59 8.12
N ILE A 141 15.65 11.16 7.25
CA ILE A 141 14.72 10.05 7.52
C ILE A 141 15.37 8.74 7.06
N ASN A 142 15.51 7.78 7.97
CA ASN A 142 16.25 6.54 7.73
C ASN A 142 15.36 5.29 7.69
N HIS A 143 14.07 5.44 8.01
CA HIS A 143 13.12 4.34 8.13
C HIS A 143 11.76 4.78 7.60
N VAL A 144 11.12 3.97 6.78
CA VAL A 144 9.74 4.21 6.33
C VAL A 144 8.80 3.09 6.73
N LEU A 145 7.57 3.45 7.07
CA LEU A 145 6.51 2.52 7.47
C LEU A 145 5.77 1.98 6.23
N SER A 146 6.51 1.48 5.24
CA SER A 146 6.00 0.98 3.96
C SER A 146 6.96 -0.08 3.40
N PRO A 147 6.51 -1.06 2.60
CA PRO A 147 5.20 -1.16 1.93
C PRO A 147 4.13 -1.92 2.72
N VAL A 148 2.88 -1.77 2.30
CA VAL A 148 1.77 -2.61 2.75
C VAL A 148 1.75 -3.91 1.92
N LEU A 149 2.01 -5.03 2.58
CA LEU A 149 2.13 -6.39 2.02
C LEU A 149 0.87 -7.24 2.24
N ASP A 150 -0.20 -6.62 2.74
CA ASP A 150 -1.52 -7.23 2.88
C ASP A 150 -2.09 -7.73 1.53
N VAL A 151 -2.72 -8.91 1.55
CA VAL A 151 -3.42 -9.49 0.39
C VAL A 151 -4.93 -9.29 0.54
N ASN A 152 -5.48 -8.29 -0.15
CA ASN A 152 -6.87 -7.90 0.03
C ASN A 152 -7.84 -8.78 -0.77
N ARG A 153 -8.69 -9.53 -0.06
CA ARG A 153 -9.75 -10.35 -0.66
C ARG A 153 -11.17 -9.90 -0.33
N ASP A 154 -11.31 -8.84 0.47
CA ASP A 154 -12.60 -8.24 0.78
C ASP A 154 -12.63 -6.76 0.37
N ALA A 155 -13.41 -6.44 -0.66
CA ALA A 155 -13.48 -5.07 -1.20
C ALA A 155 -14.13 -4.06 -0.24
N ARG A 156 -14.75 -4.51 0.86
CA ARG A 156 -15.41 -3.64 1.85
C ARG A 156 -14.45 -2.91 2.77
N TRP A 157 -13.22 -3.40 2.91
CA TRP A 157 -12.21 -2.84 3.80
C TRP A 157 -11.79 -1.44 3.32
N GLY A 158 -11.57 -0.50 4.23
CA GLY A 158 -11.24 0.89 3.91
C GLY A 158 -9.84 1.08 3.32
N ARG A 159 -8.92 0.15 3.60
CA ARG A 159 -7.48 0.24 3.28
C ARG A 159 -7.07 -0.53 2.01
N VAL A 160 -8.04 -0.94 1.18
CA VAL A 160 -7.79 -1.65 -0.10
C VAL A 160 -6.78 -0.91 -0.98
N HIS A 161 -6.88 0.43 -1.03
CA HIS A 161 -6.02 1.29 -1.84
C HIS A 161 -4.53 1.20 -1.48
N GLU A 162 -4.23 0.78 -0.24
CA GLU A 162 -2.87 0.62 0.28
C GLU A 162 -2.25 -0.70 -0.17
N THR A 163 -3.05 -1.65 -0.65
CA THR A 163 -2.57 -2.99 -1.05
C THR A 163 -2.24 -3.08 -2.53
N TYR A 164 -1.48 -4.10 -2.90
CA TYR A 164 -1.22 -4.45 -4.30
C TYR A 164 -2.30 -5.37 -4.93
N GLY A 165 -3.45 -5.54 -4.27
CA GLY A 165 -4.59 -6.30 -4.77
C GLY A 165 -4.84 -7.64 -4.07
N GLU A 166 -5.44 -8.59 -4.80
CA GLU A 166 -5.98 -9.84 -4.23
C GLU A 166 -5.08 -11.07 -4.39
N ASP A 167 -4.05 -10.95 -5.23
CA ASP A 167 -3.22 -12.06 -5.66
C ASP A 167 -1.89 -12.11 -4.89
N PRO A 168 -1.60 -13.20 -4.17
CA PRO A 168 -0.36 -13.32 -3.40
C PRO A 168 0.91 -13.17 -4.23
N PHE A 169 0.95 -13.66 -5.48
CA PHE A 169 2.14 -13.56 -6.33
C PHE A 169 2.38 -12.11 -6.78
N LEU A 170 1.33 -11.41 -7.22
CA LEU A 170 1.41 -9.99 -7.57
C LEU A 170 1.85 -9.14 -6.37
N CYS A 171 1.23 -9.33 -5.20
CA CYS A 171 1.63 -8.62 -3.97
C CYS A 171 3.09 -8.89 -3.61
N THR A 172 3.55 -10.13 -3.77
CA THR A 172 4.94 -10.51 -3.51
C THR A 172 5.90 -9.82 -4.47
N ALA A 173 5.62 -9.85 -5.79
CA ALA A 173 6.47 -9.22 -6.79
C ALA A 173 6.58 -7.70 -6.61
N MET A 174 5.47 -7.03 -6.29
CA MET A 174 5.45 -5.59 -6.02
C MET A 174 6.16 -5.24 -4.71
N GLY A 175 5.94 -6.03 -3.66
CA GLY A 175 6.60 -5.87 -2.36
C GLY A 175 8.11 -6.01 -2.44
N ILE A 176 8.62 -7.05 -3.12
CA ILE A 176 10.07 -7.25 -3.36
C ILE A 176 10.67 -6.04 -4.07
N ALA A 177 10.00 -5.53 -5.11
CA ALA A 177 10.48 -4.37 -5.86
C ALA A 177 10.52 -3.09 -5.01
N PHE A 178 9.50 -2.85 -4.19
CA PHE A 178 9.50 -1.70 -3.27
C PHE A 178 10.68 -1.79 -2.29
N VAL A 179 10.89 -2.95 -1.66
CA VAL A 179 11.97 -3.14 -0.67
C VAL A 179 13.34 -2.93 -1.31
N ARG A 180 13.57 -3.47 -2.52
CA ARG A 180 14.83 -3.24 -3.27
C ARG A 180 15.06 -1.77 -3.57
N GLY A 181 14.04 -1.06 -4.05
CA GLY A 181 14.16 0.37 -4.34
C GLY A 181 14.41 1.21 -3.10
N MET A 182 13.77 0.86 -1.98
CA MET A 182 13.87 1.60 -0.73
C MET A 182 15.19 1.35 0.00
N GLN A 183 15.63 0.09 0.10
CA GLN A 183 16.82 -0.30 0.87
C GLN A 183 18.11 -0.29 0.04
N THR A 184 18.01 -0.32 -1.29
CA THR A 184 19.13 -0.55 -2.22
C THR A 184 19.86 -1.88 -1.93
N ASP A 185 20.97 -2.17 -2.62
CA ASP A 185 21.79 -3.35 -2.32
C ASP A 185 22.58 -3.21 -1.01
N ASP A 186 22.82 -1.96 -0.56
CA ASP A 186 23.48 -1.64 0.71
C ASP A 186 22.57 -0.75 1.55
N LEU A 187 22.15 -1.24 2.72
CA LEU A 187 21.25 -0.50 3.61
C LEU A 187 21.86 0.83 4.08
N GLY A 188 23.20 0.96 4.09
CA GLY A 188 23.91 2.21 4.39
C GLY A 188 23.70 3.31 3.34
N GLY A 189 23.29 2.94 2.12
CA GLY A 189 22.91 3.83 1.02
C GLY A 189 21.40 4.01 0.83
N GLY A 190 20.57 3.19 1.50
CA GLY A 190 19.11 3.22 1.41
C GLY A 190 18.39 3.64 2.68
N THR A 191 17.10 3.33 2.73
CA THR A 191 16.18 3.62 3.84
C THR A 191 15.55 2.29 4.26
N ILE A 192 15.38 2.03 5.55
CA ILE A 192 14.74 0.81 6.05
C ILE A 192 13.28 0.78 5.58
N ALA A 193 12.89 -0.30 4.89
CA ALA A 193 11.49 -0.58 4.55
C ALA A 193 10.82 -1.40 5.66
N THR A 194 9.52 -1.19 5.85
CA THR A 194 8.68 -1.90 6.83
C THR A 194 7.53 -2.61 6.15
N GLY A 195 7.60 -3.94 6.06
CA GLY A 195 6.46 -4.72 5.58
C GLY A 195 5.34 -4.68 6.61
N LYS A 196 4.13 -4.26 6.21
CA LYS A 196 2.96 -4.18 7.11
C LYS A 196 1.66 -4.65 6.46
N HIS A 197 0.66 -5.13 7.18
CA HIS A 197 0.65 -5.35 8.64
C HIS A 197 0.70 -6.85 8.92
N PHE A 198 1.78 -7.29 9.55
CA PHE A 198 2.03 -8.70 9.86
C PHE A 198 1.18 -9.14 11.06
N LEU A 199 0.08 -9.87 10.91
CA LEU A 199 -0.34 -10.54 9.70
C LEU A 199 -1.86 -10.58 9.52
N GLY A 200 -2.29 -10.61 8.26
CA GLY A 200 -3.66 -10.96 7.88
C GLY A 200 -4.66 -9.81 7.95
N TYR A 201 -4.18 -8.58 8.09
CA TYR A 201 -5.00 -7.44 8.49
C TYR A 201 -6.08 -7.04 7.49
N SER A 202 -5.89 -7.38 6.21
CA SER A 202 -6.88 -7.15 5.15
C SER A 202 -8.02 -8.18 5.09
N TYR A 203 -8.03 -9.19 5.97
CA TYR A 203 -9.08 -10.21 6.01
C TYR A 203 -9.72 -10.26 7.40
N THR A 204 -10.44 -9.21 7.74
CA THR A 204 -11.11 -9.06 9.02
C THR A 204 -12.61 -9.38 8.94
N GLU A 205 -13.20 -9.77 10.06
CA GLU A 205 -14.64 -10.01 10.16
C GLU A 205 -15.46 -8.80 9.69
N GLY A 206 -16.35 -9.02 8.72
CA GLY A 206 -17.15 -7.95 8.12
C GLY A 206 -16.33 -6.88 7.38
N ALA A 207 -15.03 -7.10 7.18
CA ALA A 207 -14.06 -6.15 6.64
C ALA A 207 -13.93 -4.86 7.45
N LEU A 208 -14.16 -4.93 8.76
CA LEU A 208 -14.01 -3.80 9.65
C LEU A 208 -12.54 -3.64 10.07
N ASN A 209 -12.07 -2.40 10.11
CA ASN A 209 -10.74 -2.07 10.60
C ASN A 209 -10.56 -2.59 12.03
N GLN A 210 -9.38 -3.14 12.34
CA GLN A 210 -8.99 -3.64 13.67
C GLN A 210 -9.78 -4.81 14.28
N THR A 211 -10.72 -5.44 13.57
CA THR A 211 -11.43 -6.61 14.13
C THR A 211 -10.66 -7.93 13.92
N ALA A 212 -11.22 -9.02 14.43
CA ALA A 212 -10.80 -10.40 14.27
C ALA A 212 -10.43 -10.76 12.83
N SER A 213 -9.36 -11.53 12.64
CA SER A 213 -8.94 -12.07 11.34
C SER A 213 -9.19 -13.59 11.29
N PRO A 214 -10.35 -14.06 10.81
CA PRO A 214 -10.79 -15.45 10.96
C PRO A 214 -10.15 -16.37 9.91
N MET A 215 -8.86 -16.65 10.07
CA MET A 215 -8.08 -17.45 9.13
C MET A 215 -7.44 -18.68 9.78
N GLY A 216 -7.49 -19.81 9.06
CA GLY A 216 -6.78 -21.02 9.45
C GLY A 216 -5.30 -20.99 9.07
N PRO A 217 -4.48 -21.89 9.64
CA PRO A 217 -3.01 -21.84 9.51
C PRO A 217 -2.53 -21.97 8.05
N ARG A 218 -3.21 -22.73 7.17
CA ARG A 218 -2.80 -22.78 5.76
C ARG A 218 -2.93 -21.43 5.05
N ALA A 219 -3.97 -20.65 5.35
CA ALA A 219 -4.14 -19.34 4.76
C ALA A 219 -3.11 -18.34 5.30
N VAL A 220 -2.83 -18.39 6.61
CA VAL A 220 -1.75 -17.64 7.26
C VAL A 220 -0.44 -17.83 6.49
N HIS A 221 -0.02 -19.06 6.21
CA HIS A 221 1.27 -19.34 5.58
C HIS A 221 1.27 -19.17 4.05
N GLU A 222 0.26 -19.69 3.34
CA GLU A 222 0.30 -19.78 1.87
C GLU A 222 -0.26 -18.54 1.16
N VAL A 223 -0.99 -17.68 1.88
CA VAL A 223 -1.63 -16.49 1.28
C VAL A 223 -1.06 -15.23 1.90
N TYR A 224 -1.22 -15.05 3.21
CA TYR A 224 -0.94 -13.76 3.85
C TYR A 224 0.54 -13.58 4.18
N ALA A 225 1.25 -14.64 4.58
CA ALA A 225 2.68 -14.56 4.87
C ALA A 225 3.55 -14.56 3.61
N LEU A 226 3.04 -15.00 2.46
CA LEU A 226 3.83 -15.15 1.23
C LEU A 226 4.51 -13.85 0.77
N PRO A 227 3.84 -12.69 0.72
CA PRO A 227 4.49 -11.44 0.36
C PRO A 227 5.60 -11.03 1.34
N PHE A 228 5.42 -11.31 2.63
CA PHE A 228 6.45 -11.06 3.64
C PHE A 228 7.64 -12.02 3.47
N GLU A 229 7.40 -13.31 3.25
CA GLU A 229 8.46 -14.29 3.02
C GLU A 229 9.31 -13.90 1.81
N GLY A 230 8.68 -13.51 0.70
CA GLY A 230 9.39 -13.03 -0.48
C GLY A 230 10.18 -11.76 -0.22
N ALA A 231 9.59 -10.77 0.45
CA ALA A 231 10.29 -9.54 0.82
C ALA A 231 11.50 -9.80 1.75
N ILE A 232 11.37 -10.74 2.70
CA ILE A 232 12.46 -11.13 3.62
C ILE A 232 13.58 -11.83 2.84
N ARG A 233 13.25 -12.84 2.03
CA ARG A 233 14.24 -13.73 1.41
C ARG A 233 14.86 -13.18 0.13
N ASP A 234 14.08 -12.50 -0.72
CA ASP A 234 14.54 -12.00 -2.02
C ASP A 234 15.00 -10.53 -2.01
N ALA A 235 14.60 -9.76 -0.99
CA ALA A 235 14.91 -8.33 -0.89
C ALA A 235 15.52 -7.92 0.45
N GLY A 236 15.67 -8.84 1.40
CA GLY A 236 16.28 -8.55 2.70
C GLY A 236 15.49 -7.54 3.52
N LEU A 237 14.15 -7.63 3.53
CA LEU A 237 13.28 -6.73 4.30
C LEU A 237 13.81 -6.52 5.73
N ALA A 238 14.12 -5.27 6.07
CA ALA A 238 14.81 -4.95 7.31
C ALA A 238 13.87 -4.67 8.48
N SER A 239 12.60 -4.33 8.25
CA SER A 239 11.62 -4.08 9.32
C SER A 239 10.26 -4.70 9.00
N VAL A 240 9.52 -5.09 10.05
CA VAL A 240 8.12 -5.55 9.95
C VAL A 240 7.27 -4.82 10.97
N MET A 241 6.03 -4.51 10.65
CA MET A 241 5.06 -3.95 11.59
C MET A 241 3.92 -4.92 11.82
N ASN A 242 3.51 -5.11 13.07
CA ASN A 242 2.44 -6.07 13.40
C ASN A 242 1.05 -5.58 12.96
N SER A 243 0.10 -6.51 12.83
CA SER A 243 -1.33 -6.20 12.66
C SER A 243 -1.99 -5.84 14.00
N TYR A 244 -3.01 -4.97 13.95
CA TYR A 244 -3.90 -4.71 15.08
C TYR A 244 -4.80 -5.89 15.45
N SER A 245 -5.08 -6.77 14.49
CA SER A 245 -6.04 -7.86 14.63
C SER A 245 -5.54 -8.96 15.56
N GLU A 246 -6.50 -9.80 15.96
CA GLU A 246 -6.23 -11.10 16.54
C GLU A 246 -6.47 -12.21 15.49
N ILE A 247 -5.78 -13.33 15.65
CA ILE A 247 -6.02 -14.57 14.90
C ILE A 247 -6.31 -15.68 15.91
N ASP A 248 -7.49 -16.29 15.80
CA ASP A 248 -7.98 -17.38 16.67
C ASP A 248 -7.94 -17.05 18.19
N GLY A 249 -8.31 -15.82 18.53
CA GLY A 249 -8.35 -15.25 19.87
C GLY A 249 -7.04 -14.64 20.36
N VAL A 250 -5.95 -14.68 19.57
CA VAL A 250 -4.63 -14.21 19.99
C VAL A 250 -4.24 -12.92 19.26
N PRO A 251 -4.11 -11.78 19.95
CA PRO A 251 -3.63 -10.54 19.34
C PRO A 251 -2.22 -10.71 18.78
N VAL A 252 -2.00 -10.30 17.54
CA VAL A 252 -0.69 -10.51 16.88
C VAL A 252 0.44 -9.79 17.62
N ALA A 253 0.18 -8.61 18.17
CA ALA A 253 1.14 -7.83 18.97
C ALA A 253 1.69 -8.57 20.20
N GLY A 254 0.96 -9.57 20.71
CA GLY A 254 1.34 -10.37 21.89
C GLY A 254 1.56 -11.85 21.58
N SER A 255 1.70 -12.23 20.30
CA SER A 255 1.78 -13.63 19.87
C SER A 255 3.23 -14.07 19.60
N PRO A 256 3.88 -14.82 20.51
CA PRO A 256 5.20 -15.41 20.24
C PRO A 256 5.14 -16.45 19.10
N GLU A 257 4.00 -17.12 18.91
CA GLU A 257 3.82 -18.06 17.80
C GLU A 257 3.95 -17.36 16.44
N ILE A 258 3.40 -16.15 16.30
CA ILE A 258 3.43 -15.40 15.05
C ILE A 258 4.72 -14.57 14.91
N LEU A 259 5.04 -13.72 15.88
CA LEU A 259 6.16 -12.77 15.77
C LEU A 259 7.53 -13.42 15.97
N THR A 260 7.61 -14.56 16.66
CA THR A 260 8.86 -15.31 16.84
C THR A 260 8.84 -16.63 16.08
N GLY A 261 7.82 -17.48 16.28
CA GLY A 261 7.73 -18.80 15.66
C GLY A 261 7.65 -18.76 14.14
N LEU A 262 6.62 -18.11 13.59
CA LEU A 262 6.43 -17.94 12.15
C LEU A 262 7.46 -16.97 11.57
N LEU A 263 7.42 -15.70 11.99
CA LEU A 263 8.21 -14.63 11.35
C LEU A 263 9.72 -14.88 11.40
N ARG A 264 10.27 -15.19 12.57
CA ARG A 264 11.72 -15.38 12.74
C ARG A 264 12.13 -16.83 12.49
N GLY A 265 11.40 -17.79 13.05
CA GLY A 265 11.71 -19.21 12.97
C GLY A 265 11.53 -19.80 11.57
N GLN A 266 10.40 -19.53 10.92
CA GLN A 266 10.06 -20.14 9.63
C GLN A 266 10.38 -19.23 8.44
N LEU A 267 10.04 -17.94 8.51
CA LEU A 267 10.29 -17.00 7.40
C LEU A 267 11.73 -16.45 7.41
N GLY A 268 12.46 -16.60 8.52
CA GLY A 268 13.88 -16.25 8.63
C GLY A 268 14.16 -14.76 8.90
N PHE A 269 13.17 -13.97 9.34
CA PHE A 269 13.34 -12.53 9.58
C PHE A 269 14.35 -12.22 10.69
N GLN A 270 15.32 -11.34 10.38
CA GLN A 270 16.39 -10.94 11.31
C GLN A 270 16.31 -9.49 11.79
N GLY A 271 15.42 -8.67 11.19
CA GLY A 271 15.30 -7.25 11.50
C GLY A 271 14.51 -6.94 12.76
N CYS A 272 14.11 -5.67 12.90
CA CYS A 272 13.24 -5.19 13.97
C CYS A 272 11.76 -5.35 13.63
N VAL A 273 10.96 -5.79 14.60
CA VAL A 273 9.51 -5.68 14.57
C VAL A 273 9.13 -4.39 15.29
N VAL A 274 8.48 -3.47 14.58
CA VAL A 274 7.93 -2.25 15.18
C VAL A 274 6.44 -2.41 15.45
N ALA A 275 5.97 -1.80 16.53
CA ALA A 275 4.55 -1.72 16.81
C ALA A 275 3.84 -0.92 15.71
N ASP A 276 2.71 -1.43 15.23
CA ASP A 276 1.69 -0.49 14.74
C ASP A 276 1.31 0.43 15.90
N TYR A 277 0.91 1.64 15.59
CA TYR A 277 0.76 2.69 16.59
C TYR A 277 -0.23 2.28 17.69
N SER A 278 0.20 2.38 18.95
CA SER A 278 -0.58 1.98 20.12
C SER A 278 -0.92 0.48 20.20
N ALA A 279 -0.32 -0.40 19.39
CA ALA A 279 -0.60 -1.84 19.41
C ALA A 279 -0.30 -2.50 20.78
N VAL A 280 0.69 -1.99 21.52
CA VAL A 280 0.99 -2.45 22.89
C VAL A 280 -0.15 -2.10 23.84
N THR A 281 -0.59 -0.84 23.87
CA THR A 281 -1.78 -0.41 24.63
C THR A 281 -3.01 -1.26 24.29
N ARG A 282 -3.12 -1.69 23.03
CA ARG A 282 -4.23 -2.51 22.56
C ARG A 282 -4.32 -3.89 23.18
N LEU A 283 -3.20 -4.45 23.66
CA LEU A 283 -3.20 -5.70 24.45
C LEU A 283 -3.99 -5.54 25.76
N ARG A 284 -3.95 -4.35 26.37
CA ARG A 284 -4.77 -4.04 27.54
C ARG A 284 -6.20 -3.70 27.14
N ARG A 285 -6.39 -2.84 26.13
CA ARG A 285 -7.73 -2.49 25.60
C ARG A 285 -7.64 -2.13 24.11
N PRO A 286 -8.45 -2.71 23.21
CA PRO A 286 -9.67 -3.44 23.53
C PRO A 286 -9.47 -4.94 23.80
N HIS A 287 -8.28 -5.51 23.54
CA HIS A 287 -8.11 -6.97 23.58
C HIS A 287 -8.24 -7.58 24.98
N ALA A 288 -8.00 -6.81 26.04
CA ALA A 288 -8.16 -7.24 27.43
C ALA A 288 -7.36 -8.51 27.80
N VAL A 289 -6.20 -8.71 27.16
CA VAL A 289 -5.26 -9.80 27.48
C VAL A 289 -4.17 -9.38 28.47
N ALA A 290 -4.08 -8.08 28.78
CA ALA A 290 -3.24 -7.52 29.83
C ALA A 290 -4.06 -6.67 30.81
N ALA A 291 -3.74 -6.73 32.11
CA ALA A 291 -4.42 -5.93 33.13
C ALA A 291 -3.86 -4.50 33.24
N THR A 292 -2.57 -4.31 32.94
CA THR A 292 -1.85 -3.04 33.03
C THR A 292 -0.98 -2.82 31.79
N ASP A 293 -0.59 -1.57 31.56
CA ASP A 293 0.31 -1.20 30.47
C ASP A 293 1.69 -1.86 30.64
N ALA A 294 2.15 -2.03 31.88
CA ALA A 294 3.38 -2.76 32.19
C ALA A 294 3.30 -4.23 31.77
N GLN A 295 2.18 -4.90 32.08
CA GLN A 295 1.95 -6.28 31.66
C GLN A 295 1.85 -6.37 30.13
N ALA A 296 1.21 -5.41 29.47
CA ALA A 296 1.15 -5.33 28.01
C ALA A 296 2.54 -5.20 27.39
N GLY A 297 3.40 -4.35 27.98
CA GLY A 297 4.80 -4.20 27.56
C GLY A 297 5.59 -5.50 27.66
N VAL A 298 5.49 -6.20 28.79
CA VAL A 298 6.15 -7.51 28.97
C VAL A 298 5.65 -8.54 27.95
N LEU A 299 4.34 -8.62 27.72
CA LEU A 299 3.74 -9.54 26.75
C LEU A 299 4.23 -9.25 25.32
N ALA A 300 4.19 -7.98 24.90
CA ALA A 300 4.60 -7.57 23.56
C ALA A 300 6.09 -7.83 23.31
N LEU A 301 6.96 -7.43 24.25
CA LEU A 301 8.40 -7.62 24.10
C LEU A 301 8.76 -9.12 24.08
N THR A 302 8.13 -9.91 24.95
CA THR A 302 8.32 -11.37 25.00
C THR A 302 7.85 -12.05 23.71
N ALA A 303 6.80 -11.54 23.07
CA ALA A 303 6.33 -12.05 21.77
C ALA A 303 7.34 -11.81 20.64
N GLY A 304 8.20 -10.80 20.77
CA GLY A 304 9.19 -10.39 19.78
C GLY A 304 8.87 -9.07 19.09
N LEU A 305 8.00 -8.24 19.67
CA LEU A 305 7.79 -6.86 19.23
C LEU A 305 8.96 -6.00 19.76
N ASP A 306 9.90 -5.61 18.91
CA ASP A 306 11.15 -4.99 19.39
C ASP A 306 10.97 -3.52 19.77
N ILE A 307 10.13 -2.75 19.05
CA ILE A 307 9.97 -1.30 19.24
C ILE A 307 8.50 -0.95 19.53
N GLU A 308 8.23 -0.28 20.65
CA GLU A 308 6.91 0.29 20.96
C GLU A 308 6.74 1.67 20.33
N LEU A 309 5.66 1.86 19.56
CA LEU A 309 5.31 3.08 18.83
C LEU A 309 3.84 3.48 19.09
N PRO A 310 3.47 4.77 18.91
CA PRO A 310 4.32 5.90 18.56
C PRO A 310 5.06 6.49 19.77
N THR A 311 4.56 6.23 20.98
CA THR A 311 5.13 6.70 22.25
C THR A 311 5.18 5.52 23.22
N GLY A 312 6.24 5.42 24.02
CA GLY A 312 6.36 4.36 25.01
C GLY A 312 5.31 4.46 26.12
N ILE A 313 4.52 3.40 26.33
CA ILE A 313 3.49 3.30 27.36
C ILE A 313 3.76 2.06 28.23
N GLY A 314 4.00 0.90 27.61
CA GLY A 314 4.40 -0.31 28.32
C GLY A 314 5.90 -0.40 28.55
N TYR A 315 6.73 -0.09 27.56
CA TYR A 315 8.17 -0.34 27.59
C TYR A 315 8.96 0.52 28.59
N PRO A 316 8.52 1.75 28.96
CA PRO A 316 9.14 2.49 30.06
C PRO A 316 9.12 1.76 31.41
N SER A 317 8.25 0.75 31.60
CA SER A 317 8.17 -0.04 32.83
C SER A 317 9.04 -1.30 32.86
N LEU A 318 9.68 -1.67 31.73
CA LEU A 318 10.50 -2.88 31.63
C LEU A 318 11.69 -2.92 32.61
N PRO A 319 12.37 -1.80 32.93
CA PRO A 319 13.43 -1.80 33.94
C PRO A 319 12.95 -2.33 35.29
N ASP A 320 11.73 -1.97 35.70
CA ASP A 320 11.15 -2.42 36.96
C ASP A 320 10.69 -3.87 36.86
N ALA A 321 10.07 -4.28 35.75
CA ALA A 321 9.73 -5.68 35.50
C ALA A 321 10.95 -6.62 35.57
N ILE A 322 12.12 -6.17 35.08
CA ILE A 322 13.37 -6.93 35.17
C ILE A 322 13.87 -7.00 36.62
N ARG A 323 13.81 -5.90 37.37
CA ARG A 323 14.22 -5.86 38.78
C ARG A 323 13.33 -6.74 39.67
N ASP A 324 12.05 -6.78 39.35
CA ASP A 324 11.05 -7.57 40.06
C ASP A 324 11.06 -9.05 39.66
N GLY A 325 11.75 -9.40 38.56
CA GLY A 325 11.90 -10.76 38.05
C GLY A 325 10.77 -11.25 37.14
N ASP A 326 9.91 -10.33 36.69
CA ASP A 326 8.81 -10.60 35.77
C ASP A 326 9.27 -10.69 34.30
N LEU A 327 10.47 -10.17 33.98
CA LEU A 327 11.09 -10.20 32.66
C LEU A 327 12.58 -10.52 32.75
N ASP A 328 13.08 -11.40 31.88
CA ASP A 328 14.52 -11.66 31.75
C ASP A 328 15.19 -10.52 30.97
N GLU A 329 16.28 -9.95 31.51
CA GLU A 329 17.02 -8.85 30.87
C GLU A 329 17.49 -9.20 29.46
N SER A 330 17.79 -10.47 29.18
CA SER A 330 18.22 -10.93 27.85
C SER A 330 17.19 -10.70 26.75
N ILE A 331 15.90 -10.61 27.09
CA ILE A 331 14.83 -10.33 26.12
C ILE A 331 14.89 -8.86 25.70
N LEU A 332 15.08 -7.94 26.65
CA LEU A 332 15.29 -6.53 26.36
C LEU A 332 16.61 -6.30 25.61
N ASP A 333 17.68 -6.98 26.02
CA ASP A 333 18.98 -6.91 25.36
C ASP A 333 18.90 -7.29 23.88
N LEU A 334 18.14 -8.33 23.54
CA LEU A 334 17.95 -8.77 22.17
C LEU A 334 17.23 -7.73 21.31
N ALA A 335 16.19 -7.09 21.84
CA ALA A 335 15.48 -6.02 21.13
C ALA A 335 16.39 -4.79 20.92
N VAL A 336 17.15 -4.40 21.94
CA VAL A 336 18.12 -3.29 21.85
C VAL A 336 19.25 -3.63 20.88
N GLU A 337 19.75 -4.86 20.87
CA GLU A 337 20.78 -5.32 19.92
C GLU A 337 20.31 -5.15 18.47
N ARG A 338 19.09 -5.58 18.15
CA ARG A 338 18.50 -5.41 16.81
C ARG A 338 18.34 -3.94 16.45
N ALA A 339 17.82 -3.13 17.36
CA ALA A 339 17.61 -1.70 17.15
C ALA A 339 18.94 -0.96 16.91
N LEU A 340 19.97 -1.24 17.71
CA LEU A 340 21.30 -0.64 17.54
C LEU A 340 21.97 -1.13 16.26
N THR A 341 21.84 -2.41 15.92
CA THR A 341 22.37 -2.98 14.67
C THR A 341 21.84 -2.23 13.46
N GLN A 342 20.53 -1.97 13.39
CA GLN A 342 19.94 -1.20 12.30
C GLN A 342 20.50 0.22 12.21
N ARG A 343 20.68 0.93 13.34
CA ARG A 343 21.28 2.28 13.36
C ARG A 343 22.70 2.28 12.78
N PHE A 344 23.50 1.24 13.05
CA PHE A 344 24.81 1.11 12.40
C PHE A 344 24.67 0.80 10.91
N GLN A 345 23.75 -0.09 10.51
CA GLN A 345 23.56 -0.48 9.11
C GLN A 345 23.16 0.70 8.22
N VAL A 346 22.34 1.65 8.71
CA VAL A 346 21.97 2.86 7.95
C VAL A 346 23.01 3.99 8.06
N GLY A 347 24.13 3.76 8.75
CA GLY A 347 25.20 4.77 8.93
C GLY A 347 24.89 5.88 9.94
N LEU A 348 23.75 5.82 10.63
CA LEU A 348 23.30 6.85 11.55
C LEU A 348 24.26 7.06 12.72
N MET A 349 24.89 5.99 13.20
CA MET A 349 25.86 6.04 14.29
C MET A 349 27.17 6.76 13.94
N ASP A 350 27.49 6.86 12.63
CA ASP A 350 28.74 7.44 12.14
C ASP A 350 28.51 8.89 11.64
N SER A 351 27.38 9.13 10.96
CA SER A 351 26.98 10.45 10.45
C SER A 351 25.50 10.71 10.74
N PRO A 352 25.15 11.25 11.93
CA PRO A 352 23.75 11.41 12.34
C PRO A 352 23.06 12.62 11.73
N THR A 353 23.79 13.53 11.06
CA THR A 353 23.27 14.75 10.45
C THR A 353 23.47 14.77 8.94
N VAL A 354 22.63 15.53 8.25
CA VAL A 354 22.64 15.71 6.79
C VAL A 354 22.91 17.18 6.42
N ASP A 355 23.24 17.46 5.15
CA ASP A 355 23.42 18.83 4.68
C ASP A 355 22.05 19.45 4.28
N PRO A 356 21.60 20.55 4.93
CA PRO A 356 20.33 21.19 4.59
C PRO A 356 20.23 21.77 3.17
N ASP A 357 21.36 22.18 2.56
CA ASP A 357 21.42 22.65 1.17
C ASP A 357 21.23 21.47 0.20
N GLU A 358 21.89 20.34 0.45
CA GLU A 358 21.69 19.11 -0.33
C GLU A 358 20.26 18.57 -0.16
N ALA A 359 19.70 18.66 1.05
CA ALA A 359 18.31 18.29 1.34
C ALA A 359 17.32 19.04 0.44
N ALA A 360 17.52 20.34 0.20
CA ALA A 360 16.66 21.12 -0.68
C ALA A 360 16.78 20.72 -2.15
N ALA A 361 17.96 20.30 -2.59
CA ALA A 361 18.22 19.94 -3.98
C ALA A 361 17.68 18.56 -4.38
N ALA A 362 17.44 17.66 -3.42
CA ALA A 362 16.99 16.29 -3.67
C ALA A 362 15.49 16.16 -4.01
N PHE A 363 14.71 17.24 -3.89
CA PHE A 363 13.26 17.25 -4.08
C PHE A 363 12.87 17.92 -5.39
N ASN A 364 11.68 17.61 -5.91
CA ASN A 364 11.14 18.16 -7.16
C ASN A 364 12.04 17.90 -8.39
N GLU A 365 12.73 16.76 -8.41
CA GLU A 365 13.51 16.35 -9.58
C GLU A 365 12.58 16.14 -10.80
N PRO A 366 12.88 16.73 -11.98
CA PRO A 366 12.04 16.57 -13.17
C PRO A 366 11.82 15.11 -13.60
N GLU A 367 12.83 14.25 -13.41
CA GLU A 367 12.72 12.82 -13.72
C GLU A 367 11.81 12.07 -12.73
N ALA A 368 11.70 12.54 -11.47
CA ALA A 368 10.77 11.99 -10.50
C ALA A 368 9.32 12.32 -10.86
N LEU A 369 9.04 13.56 -11.28
CA LEU A 369 7.72 13.97 -11.79
C LEU A 369 7.34 13.20 -13.05
N LYS A 370 8.28 13.04 -13.99
CA LYS A 370 8.09 12.22 -15.19
C LYS A 370 7.82 10.75 -14.86
N LEU A 371 8.49 10.21 -13.83
CA LEU A 371 8.20 8.86 -13.34
C LEU A 371 6.79 8.77 -12.76
N SER A 372 6.35 9.74 -11.96
CA SER A 372 4.98 9.81 -11.45
C SER A 372 3.97 9.78 -12.60
N ARG A 373 4.20 10.60 -13.65
CA ARG A 373 3.37 10.60 -14.84
C ARG A 373 3.36 9.25 -15.57
N THR A 374 4.54 8.64 -15.75
CA THR A 374 4.69 7.33 -16.40
C THR A 374 3.89 6.25 -15.67
N ILE A 375 3.94 6.23 -14.33
CA ILE A 375 3.19 5.27 -13.51
C ILE A 375 1.69 5.53 -13.65
N THR A 376 1.26 6.79 -13.56
CA THR A 376 -0.15 7.16 -13.71
C THR A 376 -0.69 6.70 -15.06
N ASP A 377 -0.01 7.02 -16.16
CA ASP A 377 -0.38 6.62 -17.52
C ASP A 377 -0.49 5.09 -17.64
N ALA A 378 0.48 4.37 -17.08
CA ALA A 378 0.52 2.90 -17.13
C ALA A 378 -0.56 2.22 -16.26
N SER A 379 -1.14 2.92 -15.29
CA SER A 379 -2.09 2.39 -14.30
C SER A 379 -3.56 2.51 -14.68
N LEU A 380 -3.90 3.33 -15.69
CA LEU A 380 -5.28 3.55 -16.10
C LEU A 380 -5.87 2.28 -16.72
N VAL A 381 -7.02 1.83 -16.22
CA VAL A 381 -7.66 0.58 -16.65
C VAL A 381 -8.96 0.89 -17.40
N LEU A 382 -8.98 0.61 -18.71
CA LEU A 382 -10.21 0.69 -19.49
C LEU A 382 -11.04 -0.58 -19.27
N LEU A 383 -12.15 -0.48 -18.53
CA LEU A 383 -12.99 -1.63 -18.20
C LEU A 383 -13.91 -1.99 -19.37
N GLU A 384 -14.55 -0.97 -19.94
CA GLU A 384 -15.52 -1.08 -21.04
C GLU A 384 -15.35 0.07 -22.02
N ASN A 385 -15.62 -0.20 -23.30
CA ASN A 385 -15.65 0.79 -24.37
C ASN A 385 -16.44 0.21 -25.55
N ASP A 386 -17.49 0.90 -25.99
CA ASP A 386 -18.29 0.54 -27.16
C ASP A 386 -17.78 1.15 -28.48
N GLY A 387 -16.61 1.81 -28.43
CA GLY A 387 -16.03 2.57 -29.53
C GLY A 387 -16.20 4.08 -29.39
N THR A 388 -16.88 4.55 -28.33
CA THR A 388 -16.99 5.97 -28.00
C THR A 388 -15.65 6.61 -27.62
N LEU A 389 -14.77 5.88 -26.91
CA LEU A 389 -13.41 6.33 -26.66
C LEU A 389 -12.44 5.83 -27.74
N PRO A 390 -11.45 6.65 -28.15
CA PRO A 390 -11.22 8.03 -27.70
C PRO A 390 -12.23 9.03 -28.32
N LEU A 391 -12.54 10.12 -27.61
CA LEU A 391 -13.56 11.11 -28.00
C LEU A 391 -13.23 11.86 -29.31
N GLY A 392 -11.95 11.91 -29.70
CA GLY A 392 -11.48 12.57 -30.92
C GLY A 392 -11.52 14.10 -30.86
N PRO A 393 -10.94 14.80 -31.86
CA PRO A 393 -10.88 16.26 -31.89
C PRO A 393 -12.24 16.93 -32.17
N ASP A 394 -13.19 16.19 -32.74
CA ASP A 394 -14.52 16.68 -33.10
C ASP A 394 -15.57 16.38 -32.00
N ALA A 395 -15.14 16.08 -30.77
CA ALA A 395 -16.00 15.73 -29.63
C ALA A 395 -17.02 16.82 -29.25
N GLY A 396 -16.86 18.04 -29.77
CA GLY A 396 -17.76 19.16 -29.52
C GLY A 396 -17.62 19.68 -28.09
N THR A 397 -18.75 19.91 -27.43
CA THR A 397 -18.84 20.39 -26.05
C THR A 397 -18.92 19.21 -25.07
N VAL A 398 -18.15 19.29 -23.98
CA VAL A 398 -18.08 18.24 -22.97
C VAL A 398 -18.67 18.74 -21.65
N ALA A 399 -19.66 18.03 -21.11
CA ALA A 399 -20.09 18.21 -19.73
C ALA A 399 -19.28 17.29 -18.81
N VAL A 400 -18.51 17.84 -17.88
CA VAL A 400 -17.78 17.07 -16.87
C VAL A 400 -18.60 17.11 -15.58
N ILE A 401 -19.20 15.99 -15.23
CA ILE A 401 -20.25 15.92 -14.20
C ILE A 401 -19.84 14.96 -13.08
N GLY A 402 -20.04 15.37 -11.83
CA GLY A 402 -19.88 14.52 -10.65
C GLY A 402 -18.93 15.10 -9.60
N PRO A 403 -18.89 14.51 -8.40
CA PRO A 403 -18.12 15.07 -7.29
C PRO A 403 -16.60 15.06 -7.56
N MET A 404 -16.12 14.27 -8.52
CA MET A 404 -14.71 14.25 -8.92
C MET A 404 -14.38 15.20 -10.08
N ALA A 405 -15.37 15.89 -10.65
CA ALA A 405 -15.19 16.71 -11.86
C ALA A 405 -14.21 17.87 -11.64
N ASP A 406 -14.41 18.62 -10.55
CA ASP A 406 -13.74 19.90 -10.29
C ASP A 406 -13.22 19.97 -8.86
N THR A 407 -12.32 19.05 -8.52
CA THR A 407 -11.66 19.00 -7.22
C THR A 407 -10.23 18.49 -7.37
N LEU A 408 -9.32 19.01 -6.55
CA LEU A 408 -7.97 18.44 -6.43
C LEU A 408 -7.95 17.32 -5.39
N ARG A 409 -8.60 17.53 -4.24
CA ARG A 409 -8.58 16.59 -3.11
C ARG A 409 -9.05 15.19 -3.46
N GLY A 410 -10.05 15.04 -4.33
CA GLY A 410 -10.61 13.75 -4.74
C GLY A 410 -9.61 12.79 -5.40
N LEU A 411 -8.50 13.32 -5.93
CA LEU A 411 -7.48 12.56 -6.67
C LEU A 411 -6.38 11.98 -5.77
N PHE A 412 -6.37 12.35 -4.50
CA PHE A 412 -5.42 11.85 -3.50
C PHE A 412 -6.07 10.87 -2.54
N ALA A 413 -5.27 9.95 -2.03
CA ALA A 413 -5.69 9.04 -0.97
C ALA A 413 -5.18 9.40 0.42
N ALA A 414 -5.58 8.62 1.42
CA ALA A 414 -4.92 8.63 2.71
C ALA A 414 -3.41 8.41 2.54
N TYR A 415 -2.63 8.80 3.55
CA TYR A 415 -1.16 8.79 3.54
C TYR A 415 -0.50 9.67 2.46
N THR A 416 -1.18 10.75 2.06
CA THR A 416 -0.63 11.80 1.19
C THR A 416 -0.62 13.16 1.90
N PRO A 417 0.27 14.10 1.53
CA PRO A 417 0.24 15.46 2.06
C PRO A 417 -1.11 16.17 1.88
N ALA A 418 -1.82 15.90 0.76
CA ALA A 418 -3.14 16.47 0.51
C ALA A 418 -4.20 15.97 1.50
N ALA A 419 -4.21 14.67 1.82
CA ALA A 419 -5.12 14.12 2.83
C ALA A 419 -4.71 14.51 4.26
N ALA A 420 -3.41 14.67 4.51
CA ALA A 420 -2.89 15.14 5.79
C ALA A 420 -3.34 16.57 6.06
N LEU A 421 -3.27 17.46 5.06
CA LEU A 421 -3.77 18.83 5.16
C LEU A 421 -5.25 18.88 5.59
N GLU A 422 -6.09 18.06 4.95
CA GLU A 422 -7.51 17.95 5.30
C GLU A 422 -7.72 17.46 6.74
N LEU A 423 -6.98 16.43 7.16
CA LEU A 423 -7.02 15.91 8.53
C LEU A 423 -6.70 17.03 9.53
N PHE A 424 -5.66 17.82 9.29
CA PHE A 424 -5.26 18.92 10.17
C PHE A 424 -6.32 20.01 10.25
N MET A 425 -6.94 20.35 9.11
CA MET A 425 -8.02 21.32 9.06
C MET A 425 -9.21 20.85 9.89
N ALA A 426 -9.63 19.59 9.72
CA ALA A 426 -10.70 19.01 10.52
C ALA A 426 -10.40 19.07 12.03
N MET A 427 -9.18 18.68 12.43
CA MET A 427 -8.75 18.73 13.83
C MET A 427 -8.77 20.16 14.40
N SER A 428 -8.32 21.16 13.64
CA SER A 428 -8.34 22.57 14.07
C SER A 428 -9.74 23.11 14.35
N GLN A 429 -10.76 22.47 13.77
CA GLN A 429 -12.17 22.81 13.92
C GLN A 429 -12.91 21.95 14.94
N GLY A 430 -12.21 21.05 15.62
CA GLY A 430 -12.83 20.06 16.51
C GLY A 430 -13.69 19.03 15.77
N LEU A 431 -13.52 18.91 14.45
CA LEU A 431 -14.11 17.85 13.65
C LEU A 431 -13.19 16.63 13.80
N GLY A 432 -13.60 15.66 14.64
CA GLY A 432 -12.79 14.48 14.94
C GLY A 432 -12.32 13.69 13.70
N GLY A 433 -11.29 12.87 13.87
CA GLY A 433 -10.73 11.99 12.84
C GLY A 433 -10.52 10.57 13.35
N SER A 434 -10.33 9.62 12.43
CA SER A 434 -10.13 8.21 12.73
C SER A 434 -8.85 7.72 12.04
N MET A 435 -7.70 7.89 12.71
CA MET A 435 -6.46 7.23 12.32
C MET A 435 -6.16 6.24 13.43
N ALA A 436 -6.20 4.94 13.11
CA ALA A 436 -6.01 3.89 14.10
C ALA A 436 -4.69 4.10 14.85
N GLY A 437 -4.72 3.97 16.17
CA GLY A 437 -3.54 4.16 17.00
C GLY A 437 -3.03 5.60 17.17
N VAL A 438 -3.65 6.60 16.53
CA VAL A 438 -3.29 8.03 16.62
C VAL A 438 -4.47 8.90 17.06
N PHE A 439 -5.65 8.69 16.46
CA PHE A 439 -6.91 9.38 16.76
C PHE A 439 -8.02 8.34 16.88
N GLU A 440 -8.17 7.74 18.07
CA GLU A 440 -9.32 6.88 18.37
C GLU A 440 -10.32 7.66 19.24
N ALA A 441 -11.60 7.63 18.87
CA ALA A 441 -12.64 8.15 19.75
C ALA A 441 -12.67 7.29 21.02
N SER A 442 -12.58 7.89 22.21
CA SER A 442 -12.65 7.14 23.45
C SER A 442 -14.03 6.47 23.57
N ASP A 443 -14.05 5.14 23.68
CA ASP A 443 -15.27 4.38 23.97
C ASP A 443 -15.77 4.59 25.43
N ASP A 444 -14.96 5.24 26.26
CA ASP A 444 -15.24 5.48 27.68
C ASP A 444 -15.93 6.85 27.89
N ALA A 445 -17.25 6.81 28.15
CA ALA A 445 -17.99 7.95 28.67
C ALA A 445 -17.58 8.35 30.11
N ASP A 446 -16.79 7.52 30.80
CA ASP A 446 -16.38 7.69 32.20
C ASP A 446 -14.91 8.13 32.38
N ASP A 447 -14.09 8.19 31.33
CA ASP A 447 -12.73 8.73 31.39
C ASP A 447 -12.53 9.92 30.44
N SER A 448 -13.31 10.98 30.71
CA SER A 448 -13.11 12.30 30.10
C SER A 448 -11.94 13.08 30.71
N SER A 449 -11.08 12.42 31.50
CA SER A 449 -10.10 13.09 32.37
C SER A 449 -8.65 13.03 31.89
N THR A 450 -8.35 12.21 30.87
CA THR A 450 -7.02 12.12 30.27
C THR A 450 -7.10 12.50 28.79
N SER A 451 -6.50 13.62 28.40
CA SER A 451 -6.26 13.89 26.98
C SER A 451 -5.20 12.92 26.49
N ASP A 452 -5.38 12.35 25.28
CA ASP A 452 -4.34 11.55 24.65
C ASP A 452 -3.12 12.45 24.38
N PRO A 453 -1.96 12.21 25.03
CA PRO A 453 -0.79 13.05 24.86
C PRO A 453 -0.26 13.04 23.42
N THR A 454 -0.56 12.00 22.63
CA THR A 454 -0.25 11.94 21.20
C THR A 454 -1.11 12.91 20.41
N LEU A 455 -2.41 12.99 20.70
CA LEU A 455 -3.33 13.94 20.08
C LEU A 455 -2.94 15.40 20.37
N ASP A 456 -2.59 15.70 21.61
CA ASP A 456 -2.10 17.03 22.01
C ASP A 456 -0.76 17.36 21.31
N ALA A 457 0.13 16.38 21.18
CA ALA A 457 1.42 16.54 20.50
C ALA A 457 1.26 16.79 19.00
N VAL A 458 0.45 15.99 18.32
CA VAL A 458 0.06 16.20 16.92
C VAL A 458 -0.40 17.65 16.72
N THR A 459 -1.33 18.12 17.56
CA THR A 459 -1.86 19.48 17.50
C THR A 459 -0.76 20.54 17.69
N GLN A 460 0.21 20.30 18.59
CA GLN A 460 1.34 21.21 18.81
C GLN A 460 2.29 21.32 17.61
N VAL A 461 2.59 20.22 16.91
CA VAL A 461 3.41 20.27 15.68
C VAL A 461 2.76 21.24 14.68
N PHE A 462 1.45 21.15 14.47
CA PHE A 462 0.77 21.99 13.48
C PHE A 462 0.67 23.46 13.85
N HIS A 463 0.46 23.77 15.13
CA HIS A 463 0.55 25.15 15.59
C HIS A 463 1.94 25.75 15.32
N SER A 464 3.00 24.96 15.46
CA SER A 464 4.37 25.42 15.23
C SER A 464 4.73 25.57 13.74
N THR A 465 4.11 24.78 12.85
CA THR A 465 4.37 24.83 11.40
C THR A 465 3.46 25.80 10.63
N GLY A 466 2.46 26.39 11.29
CA GLY A 466 1.56 27.40 10.71
C GLY A 466 0.52 26.85 9.73
N ALA A 467 0.19 25.56 9.81
CA ALA A 467 -0.70 24.85 8.88
C ALA A 467 -2.20 25.00 9.24
N ILE A 468 -2.72 26.23 9.35
CA ILE A 468 -4.17 26.47 9.52
C ILE A 468 -4.70 27.11 8.24
N ILE A 469 -5.56 26.37 7.51
CA ILE A 469 -6.22 26.81 6.27
C ILE A 469 -7.75 26.75 6.50
N ASP A 470 -8.51 27.65 5.89
CA ASP A 470 -9.98 27.60 5.87
C ASP A 470 -10.46 26.37 5.06
N PRO A 471 -11.45 25.57 5.50
CA PRO A 471 -12.07 24.51 4.69
C PRO A 471 -12.47 24.90 3.28
N ALA A 472 -12.89 26.17 3.07
CA ALA A 472 -13.19 26.70 1.74
C ALA A 472 -11.94 26.83 0.84
N GLU A 473 -10.75 26.74 1.41
CA GLU A 473 -9.45 26.90 0.77
C GLU A 473 -8.66 25.58 0.69
N LEU A 474 -9.26 24.42 0.99
CA LEU A 474 -8.55 23.12 0.94
C LEU A 474 -7.91 22.85 -0.43
N ASP A 475 -8.66 23.02 -1.51
CA ASP A 475 -8.12 22.82 -2.87
C ASP A 475 -7.08 23.90 -3.23
N GLN A 476 -7.17 25.12 -2.68
CA GLN A 476 -6.09 26.11 -2.83
C GLN A 476 -4.81 25.66 -2.12
N GLY A 477 -4.91 25.16 -0.88
CA GLY A 477 -3.77 24.63 -0.14
C GLY A 477 -3.13 23.41 -0.83
N ILE A 478 -3.94 22.56 -1.48
CA ILE A 478 -3.44 21.46 -2.33
C ILE A 478 -2.78 22.02 -3.59
N GLY A 479 -3.35 23.05 -4.23
CA GLY A 479 -2.73 23.74 -5.35
C GLY A 479 -1.37 24.37 -4.99
N ASP A 480 -1.20 24.85 -3.76
CA ASP A 480 0.09 25.36 -3.28
C ASP A 480 1.13 24.24 -3.09
N LEU A 481 0.69 23.03 -2.72
CA LEU A 481 1.56 21.84 -2.66
C LEU A 481 1.91 21.33 -4.06
N TYR A 482 0.98 21.43 -5.02
CA TYR A 482 1.13 20.92 -6.39
C TYR A 482 0.76 21.99 -7.44
N PRO A 483 1.61 23.01 -7.67
CA PRO A 483 1.25 24.19 -8.46
C PRO A 483 0.92 23.94 -9.94
N THR A 484 1.31 22.78 -10.48
CA THR A 484 1.06 22.40 -11.87
C THR A 484 -0.20 21.55 -12.04
N MET A 485 -0.86 21.17 -10.93
CA MET A 485 -2.04 20.32 -10.93
C MET A 485 -3.31 21.15 -11.18
N GLY A 486 -4.16 20.68 -12.08
CA GLY A 486 -5.53 21.17 -12.26
C GLY A 486 -6.55 20.11 -11.89
N THR A 487 -7.85 20.40 -12.06
CA THR A 487 -8.91 19.40 -11.91
C THR A 487 -9.08 18.54 -13.15
N ILE A 488 -9.92 17.50 -13.10
CA ILE A 488 -10.28 16.71 -14.30
C ILE A 488 -10.91 17.64 -15.35
N ALA A 489 -11.79 18.55 -14.93
CA ALA A 489 -12.40 19.55 -15.80
C ALA A 489 -11.35 20.46 -16.46
N ASP A 490 -10.37 20.97 -15.69
CA ASP A 490 -9.30 21.82 -16.23
C ASP A 490 -8.46 21.09 -17.28
N ALA A 491 -8.14 19.81 -17.06
CA ALA A 491 -7.36 19.02 -18.01
C ALA A 491 -8.14 18.75 -19.30
N ILE A 492 -9.43 18.43 -19.21
CA ILE A 492 -10.31 18.23 -20.37
C ILE A 492 -10.53 19.55 -21.13
N ALA A 493 -10.58 20.68 -20.44
CA ALA A 493 -10.75 22.00 -21.05
C ALA A 493 -9.60 22.39 -22.01
N GLN A 494 -8.46 21.70 -21.95
CA GLN A 494 -7.36 21.86 -22.90
C GLN A 494 -7.66 21.25 -24.26
N TYR A 495 -8.64 20.34 -24.34
CA TYR A 495 -9.02 19.60 -25.54
C TYR A 495 -10.36 20.06 -26.13
N ALA A 496 -11.32 20.42 -25.28
CA ALA A 496 -12.67 20.76 -25.69
C ALA A 496 -13.31 21.81 -24.76
N PRO A 497 -14.30 22.60 -25.22
CA PRO A 497 -15.10 23.44 -24.34
C PRO A 497 -15.81 22.62 -23.25
N VAL A 498 -15.59 22.97 -21.98
CA VAL A 498 -16.12 22.24 -20.82
C VAL A 498 -17.18 23.04 -20.07
N THR A 499 -18.25 22.36 -19.66
CA THR A 499 -19.10 22.79 -18.54
C THR A 499 -18.92 21.80 -17.40
N SER A 500 -18.50 22.27 -16.22
CA SER A 500 -18.28 21.44 -15.05
C SER A 500 -19.40 21.59 -14.04
N ILE A 501 -20.00 20.48 -13.59
CA ILE A 501 -21.07 20.47 -12.60
C ILE A 501 -20.82 19.36 -11.58
N LYS A 502 -20.74 19.73 -10.29
CA LYS A 502 -20.52 18.76 -9.21
C LYS A 502 -21.65 17.73 -9.12
N GLY A 503 -22.90 18.18 -9.26
CA GLY A 503 -24.10 17.33 -9.30
C GLY A 503 -24.54 16.73 -7.96
N CYS A 504 -23.63 16.24 -7.10
CA CYS A 504 -23.92 15.75 -5.75
C CYS A 504 -22.66 15.73 -4.87
N ASP A 505 -22.81 15.44 -3.56
CA ASP A 505 -21.70 15.22 -2.62
C ASP A 505 -21.35 13.73 -2.45
N TRP A 506 -20.16 13.42 -1.90
CA TRP A 506 -19.73 12.02 -1.68
C TRP A 506 -20.57 11.25 -0.66
N THR A 507 -21.11 11.91 0.37
CA THR A 507 -21.81 11.23 1.48
C THR A 507 -23.29 11.59 1.61
N ARG A 508 -23.68 12.79 1.17
CA ARG A 508 -25.09 13.23 1.22
C ARG A 508 -25.93 12.46 0.20
N ARG A 509 -27.17 12.17 0.58
CA ARG A 509 -28.12 11.38 -0.21
C ARG A 509 -29.25 12.21 -0.83
N ASP A 510 -29.29 13.50 -0.55
CA ASP A 510 -30.19 14.40 -1.28
C ASP A 510 -29.72 14.57 -2.73
N GLU A 511 -30.69 14.92 -3.59
CA GLU A 511 -30.49 15.05 -5.03
C GLU A 511 -30.19 16.51 -5.42
N ASP A 512 -29.72 17.32 -4.47
CA ASP A 512 -29.39 18.74 -4.69
C ASP A 512 -28.28 18.83 -5.77
N GLY A 513 -28.56 19.56 -6.85
CA GLY A 513 -27.63 19.74 -7.99
C GLY A 513 -27.77 18.71 -9.12
N ILE A 514 -28.54 17.63 -8.94
CA ILE A 514 -28.71 16.61 -9.99
C ILE A 514 -29.49 17.17 -11.20
N ASP A 515 -30.52 17.99 -10.96
CA ASP A 515 -31.29 18.59 -12.06
C ASP A 515 -30.46 19.56 -12.91
N GLU A 516 -29.52 20.28 -12.28
CA GLU A 516 -28.56 21.15 -12.99
C GLU A 516 -27.59 20.30 -13.82
N ALA A 517 -27.08 19.20 -13.26
CA ALA A 517 -26.24 18.27 -13.99
C ALA A 517 -26.95 17.66 -15.21
N VAL A 518 -28.23 17.28 -15.07
CA VAL A 518 -29.06 16.79 -16.18
C VAL A 518 -29.24 17.85 -17.26
N ALA A 519 -29.47 19.11 -16.88
CA ALA A 519 -29.60 20.21 -17.84
C ALA A 519 -28.29 20.45 -18.60
N ALA A 520 -27.16 20.44 -17.90
CA ALA A 520 -25.83 20.57 -18.53
C ALA A 520 -25.56 19.41 -19.50
N ALA A 521 -25.86 18.17 -19.09
CA ALA A 521 -25.73 16.98 -19.93
C ALA A 521 -26.53 17.11 -21.24
N GLN A 522 -27.79 17.57 -21.18
CA GLN A 522 -28.66 17.73 -22.36
C GLN A 522 -28.15 18.77 -23.38
N THR A 523 -27.29 19.69 -22.96
CA THR A 523 -26.69 20.71 -23.82
C THR A 523 -25.32 20.34 -24.38
N ALA A 524 -24.71 19.26 -23.88
CA ALA A 524 -23.39 18.81 -24.29
C ALA A 524 -23.48 17.77 -25.42
N ASP A 525 -22.40 17.64 -26.19
CA ASP A 525 -22.25 16.59 -27.20
C ASP A 525 -21.82 15.26 -26.56
N VAL A 526 -21.02 15.33 -25.49
CA VAL A 526 -20.55 14.19 -24.70
C VAL A 526 -20.56 14.55 -23.21
N VAL A 527 -20.86 13.56 -22.36
CA VAL A 527 -20.71 13.67 -20.91
C VAL A 527 -19.53 12.83 -20.42
N VAL A 528 -18.70 13.42 -19.56
CA VAL A 528 -17.72 12.72 -18.73
C VAL A 528 -18.24 12.69 -17.29
N LEU A 529 -18.72 11.54 -16.83
CA LEU A 529 -19.16 11.31 -15.46
C LEU A 529 -17.96 10.98 -14.56
N ALA A 530 -17.47 11.96 -13.82
CA ALA A 530 -16.38 11.83 -12.85
C ALA A 530 -16.94 11.51 -11.44
N VAL A 531 -16.94 10.23 -11.07
CA VAL A 531 -17.57 9.69 -9.85
C VAL A 531 -16.59 8.81 -9.04
N GLY A 532 -16.97 8.43 -7.82
CA GLY A 532 -16.26 7.41 -7.03
C GLY A 532 -16.13 7.76 -5.55
N GLU A 533 -14.95 7.51 -4.98
CA GLU A 533 -14.69 7.64 -3.53
C GLU A 533 -13.64 8.70 -3.23
N LYS A 534 -13.90 9.51 -2.21
CA LYS A 534 -12.88 10.31 -1.54
C LYS A 534 -12.25 9.48 -0.43
N THR A 535 -10.95 9.26 -0.47
CA THR A 535 -10.24 8.49 0.57
C THR A 535 -9.44 9.40 1.50
N GLY A 536 -9.51 9.14 2.81
CA GLY A 536 -8.92 9.97 3.86
C GLY A 536 -9.32 9.49 5.27
N TRP A 537 -9.06 10.30 6.30
CA TRP A 537 -9.31 9.93 7.71
C TRP A 537 -10.47 10.68 8.37
N VAL A 538 -11.05 11.70 7.71
CA VAL A 538 -11.98 12.66 8.30
C VAL A 538 -13.14 12.99 7.37
N GLY A 539 -14.13 13.69 7.92
CA GLY A 539 -15.17 14.38 7.15
C GLY A 539 -16.01 13.43 6.30
N ASP A 540 -16.14 13.79 5.02
CA ASP A 540 -16.90 13.06 4.00
C ASP A 540 -16.07 12.00 3.25
N ALA A 541 -14.91 11.60 3.80
CA ALA A 541 -14.17 10.45 3.28
C ALA A 541 -15.02 9.18 3.34
N THR A 542 -15.08 8.48 2.22
CA THR A 542 -15.83 7.25 1.98
C THR A 542 -14.92 6.02 1.89
N GLY A 543 -13.60 6.21 1.85
CA GLY A 543 -12.61 5.18 2.09
C GLY A 543 -11.35 5.70 2.77
N GLY A 544 -10.38 4.82 3.01
CA GLY A 544 -9.25 5.10 3.89
C GLY A 544 -9.30 4.28 5.19
N GLU A 545 -8.24 4.40 5.98
CA GLU A 545 -8.14 3.75 7.29
C GLU A 545 -9.30 4.13 8.22
N GLY A 546 -9.94 3.12 8.81
CA GLY A 546 -11.14 3.31 9.64
C GLY A 546 -12.39 3.75 8.85
N ARG A 547 -12.35 3.77 7.51
CA ARG A 547 -13.47 4.16 6.63
C ARG A 547 -13.98 2.96 5.81
N ASP A 548 -14.42 1.93 6.52
CA ASP A 548 -14.96 0.70 5.92
C ASP A 548 -16.39 0.89 5.42
N ARG A 549 -16.82 0.06 4.47
CA ARG A 549 -18.17 0.17 3.89
C ARG A 549 -18.91 -1.16 3.87
N LYS A 550 -20.19 -1.10 4.26
CA LYS A 550 -21.13 -2.24 4.19
C LYS A 550 -21.78 -2.45 2.81
N THR A 551 -21.47 -1.59 1.85
CA THR A 551 -21.94 -1.65 0.45
C THR A 551 -20.82 -1.19 -0.47
N LEU A 552 -20.81 -1.70 -1.69
CA LEU A 552 -19.84 -1.32 -2.73
C LEU A 552 -20.45 -0.35 -3.76
N GLU A 553 -21.73 0.01 -3.66
CA GLU A 553 -22.38 1.02 -4.52
C GLU A 553 -21.61 2.36 -4.52
N LEU A 554 -21.83 3.21 -5.53
CA LEU A 554 -21.31 4.57 -5.50
C LEU A 554 -21.83 5.32 -4.25
N PRO A 555 -20.98 6.03 -3.49
CA PRO A 555 -21.41 6.62 -2.25
C PRO A 555 -22.26 7.90 -2.47
N GLY A 556 -23.06 8.25 -1.46
CA GLY A 556 -23.93 9.44 -1.53
C GLY A 556 -25.10 9.26 -2.50
N ALA A 557 -25.41 10.32 -3.26
CA ALA A 557 -26.43 10.34 -4.30
C ALA A 557 -25.87 10.07 -5.72
N GLN A 558 -24.61 9.61 -5.81
CA GLN A 558 -23.93 9.42 -7.10
C GLN A 558 -24.63 8.41 -8.00
N SER A 559 -25.19 7.31 -7.46
CA SER A 559 -25.96 6.34 -8.24
C SER A 559 -27.19 6.98 -8.90
N GLN A 560 -27.88 7.89 -8.21
CA GLN A 560 -29.00 8.66 -8.77
C GLN A 560 -28.52 9.62 -9.86
N LEU A 561 -27.44 10.36 -9.61
CA LEU A 561 -26.83 11.27 -10.57
C LEU A 561 -26.49 10.55 -11.87
N VAL A 562 -25.78 9.42 -11.78
CA VAL A 562 -25.39 8.60 -12.94
C VAL A 562 -26.63 8.19 -13.74
N ARG A 563 -27.64 7.59 -13.10
CA ARG A 563 -28.84 7.10 -13.79
C ARG A 563 -29.58 8.24 -14.50
N ARG A 564 -29.71 9.40 -13.84
CA ARG A 564 -30.40 10.58 -14.40
C ARG A 564 -29.65 11.18 -15.59
N VAL A 565 -28.32 11.22 -15.53
CA VAL A 565 -27.47 11.71 -16.63
C VAL A 565 -27.48 10.74 -17.81
N ILE A 566 -27.29 9.44 -17.59
CA ILE A 566 -27.37 8.41 -18.66
C ILE A 566 -28.75 8.44 -19.33
N ALA A 567 -29.83 8.67 -18.57
CA ALA A 567 -31.19 8.74 -19.11
C ALA A 567 -31.42 9.92 -20.07
N THR A 568 -30.52 10.91 -20.15
CA THR A 568 -30.59 11.97 -21.17
C THR A 568 -30.35 11.45 -22.59
N GLY A 569 -29.71 10.29 -22.73
CA GLY A 569 -29.35 9.70 -24.01
C GLY A 569 -28.08 10.28 -24.66
N VAL A 570 -27.44 11.26 -24.02
CA VAL A 570 -26.16 11.82 -24.49
C VAL A 570 -25.05 10.79 -24.24
N PRO A 571 -24.13 10.57 -25.20
CA PRO A 571 -22.99 9.67 -25.02
C PRO A 571 -22.24 9.99 -23.73
N THR A 572 -22.20 9.01 -22.82
CA THR A 572 -21.69 9.22 -21.47
C THR A 572 -20.53 8.27 -21.21
N VAL A 573 -19.37 8.83 -20.88
CA VAL A 573 -18.16 8.11 -20.45
C VAL A 573 -18.02 8.25 -18.94
N ALA A 574 -17.84 7.15 -18.22
CA ALA A 574 -17.59 7.18 -16.78
C ALA A 574 -16.09 7.15 -16.48
N VAL A 575 -15.60 8.12 -15.72
CA VAL A 575 -14.28 8.13 -15.10
C VAL A 575 -14.49 7.88 -13.61
N VAL A 576 -14.04 6.74 -13.13
CA VAL A 576 -14.28 6.34 -11.73
C VAL A 576 -12.99 6.39 -10.94
N VAL A 577 -12.89 7.36 -10.04
CA VAL A 577 -11.76 7.53 -9.13
C VAL A 577 -12.09 6.87 -7.79
N SER A 578 -11.40 5.78 -7.43
CA SER A 578 -11.69 5.07 -6.18
C SER A 578 -10.48 4.40 -5.54
N GLY A 579 -10.59 4.11 -4.24
CA GLY A 579 -9.59 3.33 -3.49
C GLY A 579 -9.87 1.83 -3.45
N ARG A 580 -11.07 1.40 -3.84
CA ARG A 580 -11.50 0.00 -3.85
C ARG A 580 -12.40 -0.32 -5.04
N PRO A 581 -12.65 -1.61 -5.33
CA PRO A 581 -13.71 -2.01 -6.27
C PRO A 581 -15.08 -1.49 -5.81
N LEU A 582 -15.76 -0.76 -6.69
CA LEU A 582 -17.14 -0.33 -6.49
C LEU A 582 -18.06 -1.16 -7.38
N ASP A 583 -19.29 -1.40 -6.91
CA ASP A 583 -20.36 -2.08 -7.64
C ASP A 583 -20.86 -1.17 -8.76
N LYS A 584 -20.31 -1.40 -9.96
CA LYS A 584 -20.54 -0.56 -11.14
C LYS A 584 -21.41 -1.23 -12.19
N ALA A 585 -21.61 -2.55 -12.10
CA ALA A 585 -22.42 -3.30 -13.07
C ALA A 585 -23.89 -2.86 -13.03
N GLY A 586 -24.38 -2.44 -11.85
CA GLY A 586 -25.69 -1.83 -11.70
C GLY A 586 -25.68 -0.32 -11.99
N ASP A 587 -24.80 0.42 -11.33
CA ASP A 587 -24.87 1.88 -11.31
C ASP A 587 -24.44 2.55 -12.63
N LEU A 588 -23.41 2.03 -13.29
CA LEU A 588 -22.89 2.58 -14.55
C LEU A 588 -23.48 1.88 -15.79
N ALA A 589 -24.52 1.06 -15.60
CA ALA A 589 -25.18 0.38 -16.71
C ALA A 589 -25.69 1.40 -17.74
N GLY A 590 -25.19 1.32 -18.97
CA GLY A 590 -25.51 2.24 -20.06
C GLY A 590 -24.45 3.31 -20.34
N ALA A 591 -23.41 3.42 -19.51
CA ALA A 591 -22.21 4.16 -19.88
C ALA A 591 -21.57 3.54 -21.13
N LYS A 592 -21.06 4.39 -22.02
CA LYS A 592 -20.48 4.01 -23.30
C LYS A 592 -19.05 3.52 -23.19
N ALA A 593 -18.34 4.06 -22.21
CA ALA A 593 -17.04 3.59 -21.78
C ALA A 593 -16.88 3.81 -20.28
N ILE A 594 -16.05 2.99 -19.65
CA ILE A 594 -15.74 3.07 -18.22
C ILE A 594 -14.22 3.00 -18.05
N LEU A 595 -13.63 4.09 -17.55
CA LEU A 595 -12.23 4.18 -17.17
C LEU A 595 -12.13 4.08 -15.64
N GLN A 596 -11.51 3.02 -15.14
CA GLN A 596 -11.13 2.91 -13.73
C GLN A 596 -9.81 3.66 -13.51
N VAL A 597 -9.85 4.56 -12.55
CA VAL A 597 -8.70 5.33 -12.09
C VAL A 597 -8.56 5.07 -10.59
N TRP A 598 -7.53 4.33 -10.20
CA TRP A 598 -7.13 4.30 -8.80
C TRP A 598 -6.53 5.66 -8.43
N HIS A 599 -6.60 6.11 -7.16
CA HIS A 599 -6.16 7.46 -6.78
C HIS A 599 -4.78 7.82 -7.39
N PRO A 600 -4.76 8.73 -8.38
CA PRO A 600 -3.61 8.90 -9.27
C PRO A 600 -2.61 9.96 -8.79
N GLY A 601 -2.94 10.72 -7.75
CA GLY A 601 -2.11 11.85 -7.31
C GLY A 601 -2.07 12.98 -8.36
N PRO A 602 -0.98 13.78 -8.38
CA PRO A 602 -0.96 15.08 -9.07
C PRO A 602 -0.99 14.98 -10.61
N GLU A 603 -0.51 13.88 -11.18
CA GLU A 603 -0.47 13.66 -12.63
C GLU A 603 -1.78 13.09 -13.20
N GLY A 604 -2.73 12.73 -12.32
CA GLY A 604 -4.01 12.13 -12.66
C GLY A 604 -4.85 12.89 -13.68
N PRO A 605 -5.12 14.20 -13.49
CA PRO A 605 -5.98 14.96 -14.40
C PRO A 605 -5.50 14.89 -15.86
N GLN A 606 -4.20 15.08 -16.06
CA GLN A 606 -3.59 15.08 -17.39
C GLN A 606 -3.58 13.68 -18.02
N ALA A 607 -3.29 12.64 -17.23
CA ALA A 607 -3.36 11.25 -17.70
C ALA A 607 -4.79 10.85 -18.10
N ILE A 608 -5.80 11.26 -17.31
CA ILE A 608 -7.21 11.01 -17.61
C ILE A 608 -7.60 11.70 -18.92
N ALA A 609 -7.30 12.99 -19.08
CA ALA A 609 -7.61 13.71 -20.31
C ALA A 609 -6.90 13.09 -21.52
N ALA A 610 -5.60 12.81 -21.41
CA ALA A 610 -4.82 12.15 -22.48
C ALA A 610 -5.43 10.80 -22.88
N ALA A 611 -5.93 10.00 -21.92
CA ALA A 611 -6.62 8.76 -22.21
C ALA A 611 -7.95 8.99 -22.92
N LEU A 612 -8.79 9.92 -22.43
CA LEU A 612 -10.11 10.21 -23.02
C LEU A 612 -10.01 10.68 -24.47
N PHE A 613 -8.99 11.47 -24.80
CA PHE A 613 -8.77 12.01 -26.15
C PHE A 613 -7.82 11.18 -27.01
N GLY A 614 -7.26 10.09 -26.47
CA GLY A 614 -6.49 9.11 -27.23
C GLY A 614 -5.04 9.48 -27.52
N GLU A 615 -4.49 10.47 -26.82
CA GLU A 615 -3.03 10.70 -26.75
C GLU A 615 -2.33 9.58 -25.96
N LEU A 616 -3.04 9.05 -24.95
CA LEU A 616 -2.65 7.86 -24.21
C LEU A 616 -3.59 6.71 -24.57
N ASN A 617 -3.02 5.54 -24.88
CA ASN A 617 -3.77 4.30 -24.98
C ASN A 617 -3.72 3.56 -23.63
N PRO A 618 -4.85 3.42 -22.90
CA PRO A 618 -4.86 2.70 -21.62
C PRO A 618 -4.37 1.26 -21.78
N GLY A 619 -3.48 0.85 -20.87
CA GLY A 619 -2.88 -0.49 -20.83
C GLY A 619 -2.81 -1.11 -19.44
N GLY A 620 -3.39 -0.47 -18.42
CA GLY A 620 -3.46 -1.01 -17.07
C GLY A 620 -4.40 -2.22 -16.99
N LYS A 621 -4.13 -3.11 -16.04
CA LYS A 621 -4.95 -4.30 -15.75
C LYS A 621 -5.41 -4.31 -14.30
N LEU A 622 -6.56 -4.89 -14.01
CA LEU A 622 -7.11 -4.95 -12.65
C LEU A 622 -6.26 -5.84 -11.72
N PRO A 623 -5.74 -5.33 -10.59
CA PRO A 623 -5.06 -6.14 -9.58
C PRO A 623 -6.03 -6.82 -8.60
N VAL A 624 -7.33 -6.58 -8.76
CA VAL A 624 -8.41 -7.10 -7.91
C VAL A 624 -9.66 -7.34 -8.76
N SER A 625 -10.40 -8.39 -8.47
CA SER A 625 -11.65 -8.73 -9.13
C SER A 625 -12.81 -7.89 -8.59
N PHE A 626 -13.73 -7.50 -9.45
CA PHE A 626 -14.90 -6.71 -9.09
C PHE A 626 -16.09 -7.65 -8.82
N PRO A 627 -16.57 -7.75 -7.57
CA PRO A 627 -17.72 -8.59 -7.26
C PRO A 627 -18.98 -8.04 -7.95
N SER A 628 -19.94 -8.91 -8.27
CA SER A 628 -21.26 -8.55 -8.82
C SER A 628 -22.16 -7.78 -7.84
N GLY A 629 -21.72 -7.69 -6.58
CA GLY A 629 -22.35 -6.93 -5.51
C GLY A 629 -21.69 -7.32 -4.19
N VAL A 630 -21.98 -6.57 -3.11
CA VAL A 630 -21.33 -6.80 -1.81
C VAL A 630 -21.56 -8.22 -1.25
N GLY A 631 -22.71 -8.84 -1.55
CA GLY A 631 -23.04 -10.21 -1.14
C GLY A 631 -22.28 -11.31 -1.87
N ALA A 632 -21.63 -10.99 -2.99
CA ALA A 632 -20.76 -11.90 -3.73
C ALA A 632 -19.31 -11.88 -3.21
N SER A 633 -18.94 -10.89 -2.39
CA SER A 633 -17.62 -10.82 -1.76
C SER A 633 -17.44 -11.95 -0.73
N PRO A 634 -16.27 -12.62 -0.68
CA PRO A 634 -15.08 -12.40 -1.49
C PRO A 634 -15.16 -13.02 -2.89
N THR A 635 -14.62 -12.34 -3.92
CA THR A 635 -14.64 -12.81 -5.33
C THR A 635 -13.23 -12.79 -5.95
N TYR A 636 -12.26 -13.48 -5.37
CA TYR A 636 -10.88 -13.51 -5.91
C TYR A 636 -10.66 -14.65 -6.92
N HIS A 637 -9.75 -14.45 -7.88
CA HIS A 637 -9.59 -15.35 -9.04
C HIS A 637 -9.07 -16.75 -8.69
N GLY A 638 -8.26 -16.86 -7.65
CA GLY A 638 -7.60 -18.09 -7.18
C GLY A 638 -8.40 -18.86 -6.12
N HIS A 639 -9.72 -18.92 -6.24
CA HIS A 639 -10.56 -19.70 -5.33
C HIS A 639 -10.24 -21.21 -5.40
N LYS A 640 -10.61 -21.96 -4.36
CA LYS A 640 -10.26 -23.38 -4.24
C LYS A 640 -11.03 -24.26 -5.21
N HIS A 641 -10.38 -25.32 -5.71
CA HIS A 641 -11.06 -26.34 -6.51
C HIS A 641 -12.20 -27.00 -5.73
N GLY A 642 -13.34 -27.25 -6.39
CA GLY A 642 -14.53 -27.81 -5.75
C GLY A 642 -15.35 -26.83 -4.89
N SER A 643 -14.97 -25.55 -4.82
CA SER A 643 -15.78 -24.51 -4.19
C SER A 643 -17.02 -24.16 -5.01
N GLY A 644 -18.07 -23.66 -4.37
CA GLY A 644 -19.26 -23.12 -5.05
C GLY A 644 -19.05 -21.79 -5.79
N SER A 645 -17.85 -21.20 -5.72
CA SER A 645 -17.53 -19.86 -6.20
C SER A 645 -17.57 -19.66 -7.73
N SER A 646 -17.63 -20.73 -8.52
CA SER A 646 -17.56 -20.66 -9.99
C SER A 646 -18.76 -21.30 -10.69
N SER A 647 -19.98 -21.01 -10.25
CA SER A 647 -21.19 -21.50 -10.90
C SER A 647 -22.20 -20.39 -11.20
N ASP A 648 -22.84 -20.45 -12.36
CA ASP A 648 -23.95 -19.56 -12.75
C ASP A 648 -25.19 -19.71 -11.85
N ARG A 649 -25.16 -20.68 -10.92
CA ARG A 649 -26.20 -20.96 -9.91
C ARG A 649 -25.67 -20.85 -8.48
N ALA A 650 -24.56 -20.17 -8.28
CA ALA A 650 -23.94 -20.04 -6.96
C ALA A 650 -24.86 -19.34 -5.97
N TYR A 651 -25.64 -18.35 -6.44
CA TYR A 651 -26.70 -17.70 -5.67
C TYR A 651 -28.07 -17.94 -6.33
N VAL A 652 -29.14 -17.82 -5.52
CA VAL A 652 -30.53 -17.98 -6.00
C VAL A 652 -30.99 -16.81 -6.88
N ASP A 653 -30.31 -15.67 -6.76
CA ASP A 653 -30.66 -14.36 -7.31
C ASP A 653 -29.57 -13.81 -8.25
N GLY A 654 -28.50 -14.55 -8.53
CA GLY A 654 -27.48 -14.12 -9.49
C GLY A 654 -26.23 -15.02 -9.57
N PRO A 655 -25.31 -14.72 -10.50
CA PRO A 655 -24.04 -15.42 -10.61
C PRO A 655 -23.05 -14.96 -9.53
N SER A 656 -22.13 -15.84 -9.13
CA SER A 656 -20.96 -15.49 -8.29
C SER A 656 -19.76 -14.98 -9.08
N ALA A 657 -19.83 -15.01 -10.41
CA ALA A 657 -18.73 -14.56 -11.26
C ALA A 657 -18.46 -13.06 -11.06
N PRO A 658 -17.19 -12.63 -11.10
CA PRO A 658 -16.86 -11.22 -11.05
C PRO A 658 -17.37 -10.52 -12.32
N VAL A 659 -17.72 -9.24 -12.19
CA VAL A 659 -18.11 -8.37 -13.32
C VAL A 659 -16.90 -8.14 -14.23
N TRP A 660 -15.79 -7.77 -13.62
CA TRP A 660 -14.47 -7.73 -14.26
C TRP A 660 -13.51 -8.50 -13.37
N ALA A 661 -12.86 -9.51 -13.93
CA ALA A 661 -11.98 -10.38 -13.18
C ALA A 661 -10.59 -9.75 -13.01
N PHE A 662 -9.81 -10.30 -12.06
CA PHE A 662 -8.38 -10.05 -11.95
C PHE A 662 -7.68 -10.14 -13.32
N GLY A 663 -6.80 -9.19 -13.59
CA GLY A 663 -6.06 -9.07 -14.84
C GLY A 663 -6.86 -8.46 -16.00
N HIS A 664 -8.14 -8.12 -15.84
CA HIS A 664 -8.93 -7.50 -16.90
C HIS A 664 -8.49 -6.06 -17.17
N GLY A 665 -8.49 -5.66 -18.45
CA GLY A 665 -8.22 -4.30 -18.89
C GLY A 665 -8.14 -4.26 -20.42
N ARG A 666 -8.94 -3.39 -21.03
CA ARG A 666 -9.01 -3.20 -22.49
C ARG A 666 -7.98 -2.16 -22.95
N SER A 667 -7.83 -2.08 -24.27
CA SER A 667 -6.99 -1.10 -24.96
C SER A 667 -7.78 -0.49 -26.12
N TYR A 668 -7.31 0.63 -26.67
CA TYR A 668 -7.76 1.14 -27.97
C TYR A 668 -7.21 0.35 -29.16
N THR A 669 -6.31 -0.60 -28.91
CA THR A 669 -5.88 -1.60 -29.89
C THR A 669 -6.29 -3.01 -29.45
N SER A 670 -5.96 -4.02 -30.25
CA SER A 670 -6.21 -5.44 -29.95
C SER A 670 -4.92 -6.24 -30.01
N PHE A 671 -4.86 -7.30 -29.22
CA PHE A 671 -3.70 -8.20 -29.17
C PHE A 671 -4.13 -9.64 -29.41
N GLU A 672 -3.32 -10.38 -30.15
CA GLU A 672 -3.40 -11.82 -30.28
C GLU A 672 -2.27 -12.47 -29.49
N ILE A 673 -2.61 -13.42 -28.60
CA ILE A 673 -1.66 -14.23 -27.84
C ILE A 673 -1.72 -15.66 -28.40
N SER A 674 -0.61 -16.16 -28.92
CA SER A 674 -0.55 -17.41 -29.70
C SER A 674 0.71 -18.24 -29.41
N ASP A 675 0.86 -19.38 -30.09
CA ASP A 675 2.11 -20.16 -30.17
C ASP A 675 2.72 -20.55 -28.80
N LEU A 676 1.90 -21.08 -27.89
CA LEU A 676 2.38 -21.61 -26.61
C LEU A 676 3.42 -22.72 -26.82
N ALA A 677 4.58 -22.57 -26.20
CA ALA A 677 5.65 -23.54 -26.22
C ALA A 677 6.21 -23.80 -24.81
N LEU A 678 6.47 -25.06 -24.50
CA LEU A 678 7.16 -25.50 -23.30
C LEU A 678 8.53 -26.06 -23.69
N SER A 679 9.57 -25.71 -22.95
CA SER A 679 10.93 -26.29 -23.16
C SER A 679 10.99 -27.78 -22.84
N ASP A 680 10.18 -28.25 -21.90
CA ASP A 680 10.03 -29.66 -21.55
C ASP A 680 8.58 -29.94 -21.10
N THR A 681 8.15 -31.19 -21.21
CA THR A 681 6.85 -31.70 -20.74
C THR A 681 6.99 -32.70 -19.60
N SER A 682 8.22 -33.06 -19.20
CA SER A 682 8.53 -33.92 -18.05
C SER A 682 9.66 -33.29 -17.23
N VAL A 683 9.30 -32.64 -16.13
CA VAL A 683 10.19 -31.76 -15.36
C VAL A 683 10.37 -32.34 -13.95
N ARG A 684 11.56 -32.24 -13.35
CA ARG A 684 11.70 -32.58 -11.91
C ARG A 684 11.25 -31.40 -11.07
N ALA A 685 10.60 -31.65 -9.94
CA ALA A 685 10.29 -30.58 -8.99
C ALA A 685 11.57 -29.87 -8.53
N GLY A 686 11.57 -28.53 -8.58
CA GLY A 686 12.72 -27.66 -8.34
C GLY A 686 13.54 -27.30 -9.58
N ASP A 687 13.28 -27.94 -10.73
CA ASP A 687 13.87 -27.52 -12.00
C ASP A 687 13.05 -26.37 -12.63
N VAL A 688 13.71 -25.60 -13.50
CA VAL A 688 13.10 -24.51 -14.27
C VAL A 688 12.55 -25.05 -15.59
N VAL A 689 11.33 -24.67 -15.94
CA VAL A 689 10.74 -24.86 -17.26
C VAL A 689 10.53 -23.51 -17.94
N VAL A 690 11.11 -23.34 -19.13
CA VAL A 690 10.83 -22.17 -19.97
C VAL A 690 9.46 -22.33 -20.62
N ILE A 691 8.57 -21.36 -20.37
CA ILE A 691 7.22 -21.26 -20.93
C ILE A 691 7.17 -20.02 -21.81
N ALA A 692 6.77 -20.16 -23.07
CA ALA A 692 6.81 -19.07 -24.04
C ALA A 692 5.52 -18.94 -24.85
N CYS A 693 5.21 -17.72 -25.30
CA CYS A 693 4.11 -17.44 -26.22
C CYS A 693 4.46 -16.27 -27.17
N GLY A 694 3.78 -16.22 -28.32
CA GLY A 694 3.80 -15.07 -29.22
C GLY A 694 2.75 -14.05 -28.80
N VAL A 695 3.07 -12.76 -29.00
CA VAL A 695 2.13 -11.64 -28.81
C VAL A 695 2.20 -10.77 -30.04
N LYS A 696 1.05 -10.40 -30.60
CA LYS A 696 0.96 -9.51 -31.75
C LYS A 696 -0.05 -8.41 -31.50
N ASN A 697 0.31 -7.16 -31.82
CA ASN A 697 -0.68 -6.09 -31.92
C ASN A 697 -1.42 -6.21 -33.26
N THR A 698 -2.72 -6.52 -33.20
CA THR A 698 -3.58 -6.74 -34.37
C THR A 698 -4.42 -5.53 -34.75
N GLY A 699 -4.38 -4.46 -33.96
CA GLY A 699 -5.11 -3.22 -34.26
C GLY A 699 -4.30 -2.21 -35.06
N ASP A 700 -4.75 -0.97 -35.03
CA ASP A 700 -4.24 0.16 -35.82
C ASP A 700 -3.51 1.22 -34.97
N ARG A 701 -3.38 0.99 -33.67
CA ARG A 701 -2.72 1.89 -32.70
C ARG A 701 -1.63 1.17 -31.93
N ALA A 702 -0.56 1.88 -31.60
CA ALA A 702 0.41 1.41 -30.63
C ALA A 702 -0.29 1.23 -29.27
N GLY A 703 0.16 0.27 -28.48
CA GLY A 703 -0.41 0.01 -27.17
C GLY A 703 0.36 -1.05 -26.39
N ASP A 704 -0.10 -1.23 -25.15
CA ASP A 704 0.50 -2.19 -24.24
C ASP A 704 -0.42 -3.39 -23.99
N GLU A 705 0.18 -4.56 -23.82
CA GLU A 705 -0.49 -5.76 -23.31
C GLU A 705 0.33 -6.35 -22.14
N VAL A 706 -0.37 -6.88 -21.14
CA VAL A 706 0.21 -7.63 -20.03
C VAL A 706 -0.11 -9.09 -20.21
N VAL A 707 0.86 -9.86 -20.70
CA VAL A 707 0.78 -11.31 -20.79
C VAL A 707 0.83 -11.89 -19.39
N GLN A 708 -0.18 -12.67 -19.03
CA GLN A 708 -0.31 -13.28 -17.71
C GLN A 708 -0.19 -14.79 -17.81
N LEU A 709 0.74 -15.36 -17.05
CA LEU A 709 0.97 -16.79 -16.92
C LEU A 709 0.29 -17.28 -15.64
N TYR A 710 -0.60 -18.25 -15.80
CA TYR A 710 -1.25 -18.95 -14.70
C TYR A 710 -0.89 -20.43 -14.71
N VAL A 711 -0.78 -21.01 -13.52
CA VAL A 711 -0.59 -22.45 -13.35
C VAL A 711 -1.68 -23.03 -12.48
N ARG A 712 -1.93 -24.32 -12.67
CA ARG A 712 -2.80 -25.11 -11.82
C ARG A 712 -2.18 -26.47 -11.57
N ASP A 713 -1.99 -26.78 -10.29
CA ASP A 713 -1.79 -28.15 -9.84
C ASP A 713 -3.12 -28.91 -9.97
N VAL A 714 -3.16 -29.89 -10.88
CA VAL A 714 -4.41 -30.57 -11.26
C VAL A 714 -4.92 -31.45 -10.12
N VAL A 715 -4.02 -32.11 -9.39
CA VAL A 715 -4.33 -33.00 -8.26
C VAL A 715 -3.24 -32.87 -7.20
N GLY A 716 -3.57 -32.26 -6.08
CA GLY A 716 -2.72 -32.22 -4.88
C GLY A 716 -3.33 -32.98 -3.69
N SER A 717 -2.49 -33.35 -2.72
CA SER A 717 -2.91 -33.97 -1.46
C SER A 717 -3.79 -33.06 -0.59
N ILE A 718 -3.71 -31.75 -0.82
CA ILE A 718 -4.56 -30.71 -0.20
C ILE A 718 -5.26 -29.92 -1.31
N THR A 719 -6.47 -29.43 -1.07
CA THR A 719 -7.21 -28.62 -2.04
C THR A 719 -6.41 -27.40 -2.49
N ARG A 720 -6.11 -27.34 -3.79
CA ARG A 720 -5.37 -26.25 -4.44
C ARG A 720 -6.31 -25.22 -5.09
N PRO A 721 -5.82 -23.99 -5.36
CA PRO A 721 -6.54 -23.02 -6.19
C PRO A 721 -6.88 -23.55 -7.58
N VAL A 722 -7.97 -23.06 -8.17
CA VAL A 722 -8.34 -23.41 -9.57
C VAL A 722 -7.34 -22.86 -10.59
N ARG A 723 -6.58 -21.83 -10.21
CA ARG A 723 -5.44 -21.24 -10.92
C ARG A 723 -4.68 -20.34 -9.95
N GLN A 724 -3.41 -20.12 -10.23
CA GLN A 724 -2.54 -19.19 -9.52
C GLN A 724 -1.77 -18.37 -10.54
N LEU A 725 -1.65 -17.06 -10.35
CA LEU A 725 -0.71 -16.28 -11.15
C LEU A 725 0.71 -16.76 -10.82
N ALA A 726 1.49 -17.05 -11.85
CA ALA A 726 2.85 -17.57 -11.75
C ALA A 726 3.86 -16.69 -12.48
N GLY A 727 3.41 -15.74 -13.29
CA GLY A 727 4.29 -14.81 -13.98
C GLY A 727 3.50 -13.81 -14.79
N PHE A 728 4.13 -12.69 -15.12
CA PHE A 728 3.55 -11.71 -16.06
C PHE A 728 4.66 -10.92 -16.76
N HIS A 729 4.34 -10.37 -17.93
CA HIS A 729 5.23 -9.49 -18.68
C HIS A 729 4.41 -8.45 -19.44
N ARG A 730 4.76 -7.17 -19.30
CA ARG A 730 4.15 -6.09 -20.09
C ARG A 730 4.98 -5.84 -21.33
N VAL A 731 4.34 -5.84 -22.49
CA VAL A 731 4.94 -5.51 -23.80
C VAL A 731 4.28 -4.26 -24.36
N SER A 732 5.06 -3.46 -25.09
CA SER A 732 4.59 -2.31 -25.86
C SER A 732 4.85 -2.60 -27.33
N LEU A 733 3.82 -2.56 -28.17
CA LEU A 733 3.91 -2.97 -29.56
C LEU A 733 3.25 -1.95 -30.49
N ASP A 734 3.93 -1.62 -31.57
CA ASP A 734 3.38 -0.86 -32.69
C ASP A 734 2.33 -1.69 -33.48
N PRO A 735 1.46 -1.06 -34.29
CA PRO A 735 0.48 -1.78 -35.11
C PRO A 735 1.12 -2.85 -36.00
N GLY A 736 0.66 -4.09 -35.87
CA GLY A 736 1.17 -5.23 -36.64
C GLY A 736 2.49 -5.83 -36.12
N GLU A 737 3.16 -5.19 -35.16
CA GLU A 737 4.37 -5.71 -34.52
C GLU A 737 4.05 -6.97 -33.71
N SER A 738 5.01 -7.89 -33.66
CA SER A 738 4.92 -9.13 -32.90
C SER A 738 6.20 -9.38 -32.12
N CYS A 739 6.08 -9.98 -30.95
CA CYS A 739 7.22 -10.39 -30.14
C CYS A 739 6.97 -11.76 -29.51
N ARG A 740 8.02 -12.36 -28.92
CA ARG A 740 7.92 -13.60 -28.17
C ARG A 740 8.28 -13.36 -26.71
N VAL A 741 7.35 -13.65 -25.80
CA VAL A 741 7.56 -13.56 -24.36
C VAL A 741 7.96 -14.93 -23.83
N GLU A 742 9.01 -14.99 -23.01
CA GLU A 742 9.49 -16.19 -22.34
C GLU A 742 9.51 -15.99 -20.82
N PHE A 743 9.05 -16.99 -20.08
CA PHE A 743 9.02 -17.08 -18.62
C PHE A 743 9.92 -18.23 -18.16
N ASP A 744 10.87 -17.95 -17.28
CA ASP A 744 11.70 -18.97 -16.65
C ASP A 744 11.02 -19.42 -15.35
N PHE A 745 10.09 -20.38 -15.45
CA PHE A 745 9.26 -20.83 -14.34
C PHE A 745 9.99 -21.88 -13.49
N ASP A 746 10.45 -21.49 -12.31
CA ASP A 746 10.94 -22.43 -11.29
C ASP A 746 9.74 -23.18 -10.67
N THR A 747 9.72 -24.50 -10.84
CA THR A 747 8.64 -25.35 -10.32
C THR A 747 8.56 -25.39 -8.80
N SER A 748 9.58 -24.92 -8.07
CA SER A 748 9.53 -24.72 -6.61
C SER A 748 8.46 -23.70 -6.19
N GLN A 749 8.04 -22.81 -7.08
CA GLN A 749 6.92 -21.87 -6.84
C GLN A 749 5.58 -22.58 -6.57
N LEU A 750 5.43 -23.83 -7.02
CA LEU A 750 4.24 -24.64 -6.79
C LEU A 750 4.11 -25.14 -5.34
N ALA A 751 5.13 -24.90 -4.51
CA ALA A 751 5.19 -25.47 -3.18
C ALA A 751 3.99 -25.08 -2.30
N PHE A 752 3.52 -26.03 -1.50
CA PHE A 752 2.43 -25.84 -0.55
C PHE A 752 2.60 -26.72 0.68
N LEU A 753 1.83 -26.43 1.72
CA LEU A 753 1.87 -27.20 2.95
C LEU A 753 1.02 -28.47 2.78
N ASP A 754 1.61 -29.63 3.03
CA ASP A 754 0.91 -30.91 2.96
C ASP A 754 0.07 -31.19 4.23
N HIS A 755 -0.42 -32.42 4.40
CA HIS A 755 -1.16 -32.84 5.59
C HIS A 755 -0.38 -32.71 6.93
N ASN A 756 0.95 -32.79 6.89
CA ASN A 756 1.83 -32.65 8.05
C ASN A 756 2.37 -31.22 8.23
N PHE A 757 1.88 -30.26 7.43
CA PHE A 757 2.40 -28.89 7.37
C PHE A 757 3.87 -28.82 6.93
N GLU A 758 4.31 -29.78 6.10
CA GLU A 758 5.60 -29.73 5.43
C GLU A 758 5.47 -29.03 4.07
N LEU A 759 6.41 -28.14 3.73
CA LEU A 759 6.42 -27.46 2.44
C LEU A 759 6.91 -28.41 1.36
N VAL A 760 6.04 -28.75 0.40
CA VAL A 760 6.31 -29.73 -0.64
C VAL A 760 5.86 -29.25 -2.01
N VAL A 761 6.51 -29.79 -3.04
CA VAL A 761 6.02 -29.85 -4.42
C VAL A 761 5.76 -31.33 -4.72
N GLU A 762 4.57 -31.68 -5.18
CA GLU A 762 4.18 -33.07 -5.42
C GLU A 762 4.40 -33.47 -6.88
N GLU A 763 4.75 -34.74 -7.12
CA GLU A 763 4.69 -35.34 -8.45
C GLU A 763 3.24 -35.29 -8.97
N GLY A 764 3.03 -34.77 -10.18
CA GLY A 764 1.69 -34.59 -10.72
C GLY A 764 1.65 -33.84 -12.04
N ASP A 765 0.46 -33.74 -12.62
CA ASP A 765 0.22 -32.97 -13.83
C ASP A 765 -0.03 -31.50 -13.48
N ILE A 766 0.65 -30.61 -14.18
CA ILE A 766 0.52 -29.16 -14.03
C ILE A 766 -0.05 -28.58 -15.32
N GLU A 767 -1.19 -27.89 -15.21
CA GLU A 767 -1.79 -27.15 -16.31
C GLU A 767 -1.22 -25.73 -16.35
N VAL A 768 -0.73 -25.33 -17.52
CA VAL A 768 -0.22 -24.00 -17.84
C VAL A 768 -1.28 -23.28 -18.67
N MET A 769 -1.59 -22.03 -18.29
CA MET A 769 -2.56 -21.19 -18.97
C MET A 769 -1.95 -19.81 -19.22
N ILE A 770 -2.09 -19.26 -20.43
CA ILE A 770 -1.62 -17.90 -20.76
C ILE A 770 -2.73 -17.10 -21.43
N GLY A 771 -2.82 -15.82 -21.08
CA GLY A 771 -3.73 -14.88 -21.73
C GLY A 771 -3.67 -13.46 -21.18
N SER A 772 -4.73 -12.69 -21.46
CA SER A 772 -4.83 -11.26 -21.15
C SER A 772 -5.54 -10.95 -19.84
N SER A 773 -6.15 -11.95 -19.18
CA SER A 773 -6.73 -11.84 -17.83
C SER A 773 -6.90 -13.22 -17.18
N SER A 774 -7.32 -13.28 -15.92
CA SER A 774 -7.60 -14.56 -15.25
C SER A 774 -8.74 -15.36 -15.89
N VAL A 775 -9.59 -14.76 -16.71
CA VAL A 775 -10.72 -15.43 -17.39
C VAL A 775 -10.53 -15.54 -18.91
N ASP A 776 -9.67 -14.72 -19.50
CA ASP A 776 -9.31 -14.77 -20.92
C ASP A 776 -7.95 -15.46 -21.08
N LEU A 777 -8.00 -16.79 -21.19
CA LEU A 777 -6.85 -17.70 -21.22
C LEU A 777 -6.90 -18.59 -22.47
N PRO A 778 -6.62 -18.05 -23.67
CA PRO A 778 -6.75 -18.78 -24.93
C PRO A 778 -5.74 -19.92 -25.07
N LEU A 779 -4.60 -19.85 -24.38
CA LEU A 779 -3.54 -20.84 -24.49
C LEU A 779 -3.50 -21.76 -23.28
N ARG A 780 -3.45 -23.07 -23.54
CA ARG A 780 -3.34 -24.12 -22.51
C ARG A 780 -2.36 -25.20 -22.95
N ALA A 781 -1.51 -25.64 -22.03
CA ALA A 781 -0.66 -26.81 -22.18
C ALA A 781 -0.51 -27.52 -20.83
N ASN A 782 0.07 -28.72 -20.84
CA ASN A 782 0.40 -29.44 -19.62
C ASN A 782 1.86 -29.88 -19.66
N PHE A 783 2.51 -29.87 -18.50
CA PHE A 783 3.71 -30.66 -18.25
C PHE A 783 3.48 -31.51 -17.01
N ARG A 784 4.29 -32.55 -16.83
CA ARG A 784 4.24 -33.43 -15.67
C ARG A 784 5.48 -33.23 -14.82
N LEU A 785 5.29 -33.04 -13.52
CA LEU A 785 6.34 -33.20 -12.53
C LEU A 785 6.59 -34.69 -12.34
N ILE A 786 7.83 -35.15 -12.54
CA ILE A 786 8.22 -36.57 -12.47
C ILE A 786 8.88 -36.95 -11.12
N SER A 787 8.89 -36.03 -10.17
CA SER A 787 9.38 -36.25 -8.80
C SER A 787 8.72 -35.25 -7.85
N SER A 788 8.54 -35.64 -6.59
CA SER A 788 8.22 -34.71 -5.51
C SER A 788 9.49 -34.08 -4.92
N LEU A 789 9.36 -32.89 -4.33
CA LEU A 789 10.41 -32.16 -3.62
C LEU A 789 9.87 -31.71 -2.25
N LYS A 790 10.67 -31.88 -1.21
CA LYS A 790 10.43 -31.27 0.10
C LYS A 790 11.38 -30.09 0.26
N LEU A 791 10.86 -28.99 0.79
CA LEU A 791 11.57 -27.73 0.96
C LEU A 791 11.57 -27.35 2.45
N ASP A 792 12.67 -26.78 2.92
CA ASP A 792 12.71 -26.17 4.25
C ASP A 792 12.01 -24.80 4.25
N HIS A 793 12.04 -24.10 3.12
CA HIS A 793 11.41 -22.80 2.86
C HIS A 793 11.26 -22.56 1.36
N ARG A 794 10.45 -21.57 0.95
CA ARG A 794 10.29 -21.22 -0.47
C ARG A 794 11.57 -20.61 -1.03
N THR A 795 11.94 -21.01 -2.25
CA THR A 795 13.19 -20.56 -2.90
C THR A 795 12.96 -19.69 -4.13
N SER A 796 11.71 -19.53 -4.58
CA SER A 796 11.35 -18.67 -5.72
C SER A 796 10.02 -17.96 -5.44
N PHE A 797 10.03 -16.63 -5.61
CA PHE A 797 8.88 -15.75 -5.35
C PHE A 797 8.44 -14.93 -6.56
N THR A 798 9.28 -14.90 -7.59
CA THR A 798 9.01 -14.22 -8.86
C THR A 798 9.40 -15.13 -10.01
N THR A 799 8.90 -14.85 -11.21
CA THR A 799 9.26 -15.57 -12.44
C THR A 799 9.94 -14.60 -13.38
N PRO A 800 11.27 -14.71 -13.58
CA PRO A 800 11.98 -13.92 -14.57
C PRO A 800 11.33 -14.08 -15.95
N SER A 801 11.15 -12.96 -16.64
CA SER A 801 10.55 -12.94 -17.96
C SER A 801 11.31 -12.00 -18.91
N ARG A 802 11.34 -12.36 -20.19
CA ARG A 802 12.07 -11.63 -21.25
C ARG A 802 11.29 -11.62 -22.56
N VAL A 803 11.62 -10.66 -23.42
CA VAL A 803 11.17 -10.63 -24.81
C VAL A 803 12.34 -11.02 -25.71
N ASP A 804 12.12 -11.96 -26.62
CA ASP A 804 13.05 -12.21 -27.74
C ASP A 804 12.59 -11.37 -28.94
N GLU A 805 13.31 -10.28 -29.22
CA GLU A 805 13.06 -9.38 -30.35
C GLU A 805 13.43 -10.01 -31.71
N ARG A 806 14.01 -11.22 -31.74
CA ARG A 806 14.39 -11.89 -32.99
C ARG A 806 13.19 -12.62 -33.60
N ARG A 807 12.37 -11.93 -34.38
CA ARG A 807 11.72 -12.53 -35.57
C ARG A 807 11.17 -11.53 -36.58
#